data_AF-A0A6L8KR29-F1
#
_entry.id   AF-A0A6L8KR29-F1
#
_cell.length_a   1.000
_cell.length_b   1.000
_cell.length_c   1.000
_cell.angle_alpha   90.00
_cell.angle_beta   90.00
_cell.angle_gamma   90.00
#
_symmetry.space_group_name_H-M   'P 1'
#
loop_
_entity.id
_entity.type
_entity.pdbx_description
1 polymer ?
#
loop_
_entity_poly.entity_id
_entity_poly.type
_entity_poly.pdbx_seq_one_letter_code
_entity_poly.pdbx_strand_id
1 'polypeptide(L)'
;MTVQVPAAPVPVDNSPLGTVMGMAVKGVLSIGDLFGAAAVLQESGQLQAAIALYRTWIDYTPSPLAYAACFNLAVVLSSSGDDAGAEVVLRKAMALNPHFVEARLNLGTLLERTGRPNDALAMWQSILSDPIEPDIKTNTTLYIQTLNNLGRLLEIQKRYPEAEAMLAVSLGVDPQQANVMTHWVHLRQKQCEWPVYSGLEHISLATMMEGTSALAMLSASADPAMQLAAAKRFVNEKINAAVAPLTGAHGYGHNRLRIGYLSSDFCSHAVSILTAELYELHDRNKFEVYAFSWSREDGSPIRARVVKAMDHYIRIDKLSDEQAARTIRAHEIDILVDLHGLTLGARPQILAYRPAPVQLTYLGFPGSTGLPGIDYVIADEFLITPEMTAHFTEKPLYLPDCFQINDRQRAIAPKPTRASVNLPEDAFVFCSFNNNFKFTPDLFEVWMNILRRVPNSVLWLVADYPEVRENLYRNAEAAGIDRNRLIFNTRAVPAEYLARYQLADLFLDTFPFNAGTTASDALWAGLPLLTCAGQTFSSRMAGSLLRAVDLSQLITHNFADYEEKAVELANNPQRIAAMKRQLQANRLTCALFDSPRFVRNMEAALLKVAKPAAPRLAAPAHAVHPSEEASPAPVRIDQIPIVTVSYNAPDLIEALLRTLRQHYTNRVYVIDGSNPDVAEQIRAITDGYDNVEFIPFGYNIHHGPGMSWAINHLGLSGEVLFLDSDVEILKPGFLESLHSNLKPEMYGVGNVQWVNESGHSRDVDGIPYLHPACMLVNVEVMRQWPMPIKHGAPLLPAMIALHQAGAGNLLLGVDWVRDDFSREPQRHYIKHDWQGTVIRTGGYHYDLPSASTEINADLLNLVPVTARKVVELGCRDGSFAKAYRARNPLANYTGIEADPALAQAARPHCDFVFNDHIEHAGAELWDHVRGADCWVLDEALEKVDDPWSLLHKIRTNIAPGGKIVIALRNFQHWSMQARLNVGDMRYGAGGIEKSRKRMFTRGVMLEMLQQSGFQISGGSARITDEPAREKYLPAIRMMAGASGVDPVMAVEDALPWQYIMVAVTA
;
A
#
# COMPACT_ATOMS: atom_id res chain seq x y z
N MET A 1 -33.25 43.25 -57.42
CA MET A 1 -32.91 43.70 -56.06
C MET A 1 -33.54 42.74 -55.07
N THR A 2 -32.79 41.74 -54.64
CA THR A 2 -33.17 40.81 -53.55
C THR A 2 -32.29 41.14 -52.37
N VAL A 3 -32.92 41.64 -51.30
CA VAL A 3 -32.26 42.07 -50.06
C VAL A 3 -31.81 40.83 -49.28
N GLN A 4 -30.49 40.69 -49.09
CA GLN A 4 -29.90 39.72 -48.19
C GLN A 4 -30.19 40.11 -46.73
N VAL A 5 -30.77 39.18 -45.98
CA VAL A 5 -30.87 39.25 -44.52
C VAL A 5 -29.49 38.91 -43.92
N PRO A 6 -28.93 39.67 -42.97
CA PRO A 6 -27.64 39.35 -42.36
C PRO A 6 -27.77 38.11 -41.47
N ALA A 7 -26.77 37.23 -41.52
CA ALA A 7 -26.65 36.11 -40.61
C ALA A 7 -26.57 36.60 -39.15
N ALA A 8 -27.27 35.91 -38.25
CA ALA A 8 -27.23 36.19 -36.81
C ALA A 8 -25.79 36.08 -36.27
N PRO A 9 -25.36 36.97 -35.35
CA PRO A 9 -24.05 36.87 -34.73
C PRO A 9 -23.95 35.59 -33.90
N VAL A 10 -22.84 34.87 -34.06
CA VAL A 10 -22.49 33.68 -33.26
C VAL A 10 -22.44 34.10 -31.78
N PRO A 11 -23.03 33.33 -30.84
CA PRO A 11 -22.98 33.68 -29.43
C PRO A 11 -21.53 33.71 -28.94
N VAL A 12 -21.13 34.82 -28.32
CA VAL A 12 -19.81 34.99 -27.70
C VAL A 12 -19.80 34.17 -26.41
N ASP A 13 -18.94 33.17 -26.34
CA ASP A 13 -18.70 32.41 -25.12
C ASP A 13 -17.98 33.30 -24.09
N ASN A 14 -18.76 33.84 -23.15
CA ASN A 14 -18.28 34.69 -22.06
C ASN A 14 -17.78 33.89 -20.85
N SER A 15 -17.59 32.56 -20.98
CA SER A 15 -16.93 31.80 -19.93
C SER A 15 -15.47 32.28 -19.74
N PRO A 16 -14.87 32.07 -18.55
CA PRO A 16 -13.45 32.38 -18.33
C PRO A 16 -12.54 31.71 -19.36
N LEU A 17 -12.85 30.46 -19.77
CA LEU A 17 -12.12 29.74 -20.81
C LEU A 17 -12.32 30.37 -22.19
N GLY A 18 -13.56 30.73 -22.56
CA GLY A 18 -13.87 31.42 -23.82
C GLY A 18 -13.17 32.77 -23.93
N THR A 19 -13.02 33.49 -22.82
CA THR A 19 -12.29 34.76 -22.73
C THR A 19 -10.79 34.56 -22.98
N VAL A 20 -10.17 33.60 -22.29
CA VAL A 20 -8.73 33.31 -22.45
C VAL A 20 -8.42 32.77 -23.84
N MET A 21 -9.26 31.88 -24.38
CA MET A 21 -9.15 31.41 -25.76
C MET A 21 -9.28 32.56 -26.77
N GLY A 22 -10.24 33.47 -26.55
CA GLY A 22 -10.39 34.67 -27.38
C GLY A 22 -9.17 35.58 -27.35
N MET A 23 -8.48 35.69 -26.21
CA MET A 23 -7.22 36.43 -26.10
C MET A 23 -6.06 35.73 -26.84
N ALA A 24 -6.00 34.40 -26.78
CA ALA A 24 -4.99 33.61 -27.50
C ALA A 24 -5.15 33.76 -29.04
N VAL A 25 -6.38 33.65 -29.57
CA VAL A 25 -6.66 33.84 -31.01
C VAL A 25 -6.34 35.25 -31.48
N LYS A 26 -6.53 36.26 -30.62
CA LYS A 26 -6.20 37.66 -30.92
C LYS A 26 -4.69 37.96 -30.81
N GLY A 27 -3.88 37.00 -30.36
CA GLY A 27 -2.44 37.18 -30.18
C GLY A 27 -2.05 38.13 -29.03
N VAL A 28 -2.97 38.38 -28.08
CA VAL A 28 -2.77 39.33 -26.95
C VAL A 28 -2.60 38.66 -25.60
N LEU A 29 -2.75 37.33 -25.52
CA LEU A 29 -2.52 36.58 -24.28
C LEU A 29 -1.01 36.50 -24.02
N SER A 30 -0.54 36.98 -22.86
CA SER A 30 0.89 36.89 -22.53
C SER A 30 1.30 35.43 -22.25
N ILE A 31 2.60 35.13 -22.33
CA ILE A 31 3.09 33.78 -22.02
C ILE A 31 2.89 33.41 -20.54
N GLY A 32 2.96 34.39 -19.64
CA GLY A 32 2.68 34.18 -18.21
C GLY A 32 1.21 33.83 -17.97
N ASP A 33 0.30 34.57 -18.60
CA ASP A 33 -1.14 34.31 -18.51
C ASP A 33 -1.52 32.96 -19.15
N LEU A 34 -0.87 32.60 -20.26
CA LEU A 34 -0.98 31.28 -20.87
C LEU A 34 -0.62 30.18 -19.88
N PHE A 35 0.53 30.29 -19.20
CA PHE A 35 0.99 29.28 -18.26
C PHE A 35 0.07 29.20 -17.04
N GLY A 36 -0.37 30.33 -16.50
CA GLY A 36 -1.34 30.38 -15.41
C GLY A 36 -2.67 29.72 -15.79
N ALA A 37 -3.27 30.12 -16.92
CA ALA A 37 -4.54 29.57 -17.37
C ALA A 37 -4.44 28.07 -17.70
N ALA A 38 -3.38 27.64 -18.39
CA ALA A 38 -3.17 26.23 -18.68
C ALA A 38 -2.90 25.39 -17.43
N ALA A 39 -2.25 25.94 -16.40
CA ALA A 39 -2.07 25.25 -15.12
C ALA A 39 -3.40 25.03 -14.40
N VAL A 40 -4.27 26.05 -14.35
CA VAL A 40 -5.63 25.91 -13.78
C VAL A 40 -6.46 24.86 -14.51
N LEU A 41 -6.37 24.83 -15.84
CA LEU A 41 -7.07 23.81 -16.65
C LEU A 41 -6.54 22.39 -16.35
N GLN A 42 -5.24 22.23 -16.17
CA GLN A 42 -4.64 20.94 -15.79
C GLN A 42 -5.06 20.50 -14.38
N GLU A 43 -5.02 21.40 -13.40
CA GLU A 43 -5.45 21.11 -12.02
C GLU A 43 -6.94 20.75 -11.94
N SER A 44 -7.75 21.28 -12.86
CA SER A 44 -9.18 20.97 -12.99
C SER A 44 -9.46 19.70 -13.80
N GLY A 45 -8.43 18.95 -14.22
CA GLY A 45 -8.57 17.74 -15.04
C GLY A 45 -8.92 17.98 -16.51
N GLN A 46 -8.94 19.24 -16.97
CA GLN A 46 -9.34 19.64 -18.33
C GLN A 46 -8.15 19.67 -19.30
N LEU A 47 -7.45 18.55 -19.44
CA LEU A 47 -6.22 18.45 -20.24
C LEU A 47 -6.43 18.85 -21.71
N GLN A 48 -7.56 18.50 -22.32
CA GLN A 48 -7.86 18.85 -23.71
C GLN A 48 -8.03 20.36 -23.93
N ALA A 49 -8.61 21.06 -22.95
CA ALA A 49 -8.74 22.52 -23.01
C ALA A 49 -7.37 23.20 -22.89
N ALA A 50 -6.48 22.70 -22.02
CA ALA A 50 -5.11 23.19 -21.89
C ALA A 50 -4.30 22.97 -23.19
N ILE A 51 -4.42 21.78 -23.80
CA ILE A 51 -3.78 21.46 -25.10
C ILE A 51 -4.27 22.43 -26.18
N ALA A 52 -5.58 22.62 -26.28
CA ALA A 52 -6.16 23.52 -27.26
C ALA A 52 -5.70 24.97 -27.04
N LEU A 53 -5.60 25.42 -25.79
CA LEU A 53 -5.14 26.77 -25.45
C LEU A 53 -3.67 26.98 -25.86
N TYR A 54 -2.80 26.03 -25.53
CA TYR A 54 -1.39 26.10 -25.95
C TYR A 54 -1.23 26.10 -27.47
N ARG A 55 -1.94 25.23 -28.19
CA ARG A 55 -1.90 25.18 -29.67
C ARG A 55 -2.35 26.51 -30.26
N THR A 56 -3.49 27.02 -29.79
CA THR A 56 -4.02 28.32 -30.23
C THR A 56 -3.01 29.44 -29.99
N TRP A 57 -2.40 29.49 -28.79
CA TRP A 57 -1.41 30.53 -28.51
C TRP A 57 -0.19 30.43 -29.45
N ILE A 58 0.33 29.21 -29.67
CA ILE A 58 1.49 28.96 -30.54
C ILE A 58 1.19 29.36 -31.99
N ASP A 59 -0.03 29.14 -32.47
CA ASP A 59 -0.42 29.40 -33.86
C ASP A 59 -0.68 30.89 -34.14
N TYR A 60 -1.20 31.64 -33.15
CA TYR A 60 -1.65 33.02 -33.32
C TYR A 60 -0.75 34.09 -32.66
N THR A 61 0.21 33.69 -31.82
CA THR A 61 1.08 34.62 -31.07
C THR A 61 2.56 34.43 -31.44
N PRO A 62 3.11 35.22 -32.38
CA PRO A 62 4.55 35.23 -32.65
C PRO A 62 5.34 35.70 -31.41
N SER A 63 6.18 34.83 -30.85
CA SER A 63 6.95 35.14 -29.64
C SER A 63 8.32 34.45 -29.66
N PRO A 64 9.40 35.15 -29.23
CA PRO A 64 10.71 34.51 -29.06
C PRO A 64 10.70 33.42 -27.98
N LEU A 65 9.68 33.39 -27.10
CA LEU A 65 9.50 32.41 -26.05
C LEU A 65 8.60 31.24 -26.47
N ALA A 66 8.25 31.12 -27.76
CA ALA A 66 7.39 30.05 -28.25
C ALA A 66 7.95 28.63 -27.98
N TYR A 67 9.28 28.49 -27.84
CA TYR A 67 9.90 27.22 -27.43
C TYR A 67 9.44 26.74 -26.04
N ALA A 68 9.23 27.66 -25.09
CA ALA A 68 8.77 27.34 -23.73
C ALA A 68 7.29 26.93 -23.71
N ALA A 69 6.45 27.57 -24.53
CA ALA A 69 5.06 27.16 -24.73
C ALA A 69 4.98 25.78 -25.40
N CYS A 70 5.83 25.49 -26.38
CA CYS A 70 5.93 24.16 -26.99
C CYS A 70 6.33 23.10 -25.93
N PHE A 71 7.33 23.38 -25.11
CA PHE A 71 7.74 22.45 -24.06
C PHE A 71 6.62 22.14 -23.06
N ASN A 72 5.93 23.16 -22.55
CA ASN A 72 4.81 22.96 -21.63
C ASN A 72 3.65 22.20 -22.32
N LEU A 73 3.35 22.51 -23.58
CA LEU A 73 2.37 21.73 -24.36
C LEU A 73 2.78 20.25 -24.46
N ALA A 74 4.06 19.95 -24.70
CA ALA A 74 4.52 18.57 -24.78
C ALA A 74 4.37 17.82 -23.45
N VAL A 75 4.61 18.50 -22.32
CA VAL A 75 4.35 17.92 -20.99
C VAL A 75 2.87 17.56 -20.83
N VAL A 76 1.95 18.47 -21.20
CA VAL A 76 0.50 18.19 -21.14
C VAL A 76 0.09 17.06 -22.09
N LEU A 77 0.63 17.03 -23.32
CA LEU A 77 0.37 15.97 -24.29
C LEU A 77 0.80 14.61 -23.75
N SER A 78 2.01 14.52 -23.20
CA SER A 78 2.53 13.31 -22.53
C SER A 78 1.62 12.88 -21.37
N SER A 79 1.18 13.81 -20.50
CA SER A 79 0.26 13.50 -19.40
C SER A 79 -1.13 13.06 -19.87
N SER A 80 -1.55 13.47 -21.08
CA SER A 80 -2.80 13.01 -21.71
C SER A 80 -2.66 11.68 -22.47
N GLY A 81 -1.45 11.12 -22.56
CA GLY A 81 -1.15 9.88 -23.28
C GLY A 81 -0.80 10.06 -24.76
N ASP A 82 -0.71 11.30 -25.26
CA ASP A 82 -0.30 11.60 -26.65
C ASP A 82 1.22 11.79 -26.77
N ASP A 83 1.95 10.67 -26.65
CA ASP A 83 3.41 10.64 -26.75
C ASP A 83 3.92 11.06 -28.14
N ALA A 84 3.18 10.72 -29.20
CA ALA A 84 3.53 11.11 -30.57
C ALA A 84 3.42 12.62 -30.77
N GLY A 85 2.35 13.24 -30.29
CA GLY A 85 2.18 14.68 -30.28
C GLY A 85 3.24 15.38 -29.43
N ALA A 86 3.55 14.85 -28.25
CA ALA A 86 4.58 15.39 -27.36
C ALA A 86 5.95 15.43 -28.05
N GLU A 87 6.35 14.36 -28.76
CA GLU A 87 7.61 14.32 -29.49
C GLU A 87 7.68 15.40 -30.59
N VAL A 88 6.63 15.54 -31.39
CA VAL A 88 6.58 16.55 -32.47
C VAL A 88 6.79 17.95 -31.89
N VAL A 89 6.12 18.25 -30.78
CA VAL A 89 6.19 19.57 -30.15
C VAL A 89 7.54 19.80 -29.45
N LEU A 90 8.15 18.78 -28.84
CA LEU A 90 9.52 18.88 -28.28
C LEU A 90 10.55 19.17 -29.37
N ARG A 91 10.47 18.49 -30.52
CA ARG A 91 11.35 18.77 -31.67
C ARG A 91 11.16 20.19 -32.20
N LYS A 92 9.92 20.70 -32.22
CA LYS A 92 9.63 22.10 -32.55
C LYS A 92 10.26 23.07 -31.54
N ALA A 93 10.17 22.79 -30.23
CA ALA A 93 10.82 23.60 -29.20
C ALA A 93 12.35 23.67 -29.40
N MET A 94 12.98 22.54 -29.72
CA MET A 94 14.43 22.46 -29.99
C MET A 94 14.83 23.21 -31.27
N ALA A 95 13.98 23.21 -32.30
CA ALA A 95 14.23 23.97 -33.53
C ALA A 95 14.11 25.48 -33.31
N LEU A 96 13.20 25.93 -32.43
CA LEU A 96 13.02 27.33 -32.06
C LEU A 96 14.14 27.84 -31.14
N ASN A 97 14.62 27.00 -30.22
CA ASN A 97 15.77 27.29 -29.37
C ASN A 97 16.72 26.08 -29.29
N PRO A 98 17.80 26.06 -30.10
CA PRO A 98 18.78 24.98 -30.09
C PRO A 98 19.49 24.76 -28.75
N HIS A 99 19.59 25.77 -27.88
CA HIS A 99 20.25 25.68 -26.58
C HIS A 99 19.29 25.30 -25.43
N PHE A 100 18.01 25.00 -25.73
CA PHE A 100 17.05 24.64 -24.70
C PHE A 100 17.23 23.17 -24.28
N VAL A 101 17.90 22.96 -23.15
CA VAL A 101 18.35 21.65 -22.63
C VAL A 101 17.17 20.84 -22.10
N GLU A 102 16.20 21.48 -21.45
CA GLU A 102 15.03 20.85 -20.84
C GLU A 102 14.20 20.09 -21.88
N ALA A 103 14.04 20.65 -23.09
CA ALA A 103 13.36 19.96 -24.17
C ALA A 103 14.11 18.70 -24.64
N ARG A 104 15.45 18.71 -24.65
CA ARG A 104 16.27 17.53 -25.00
C ARG A 104 16.20 16.47 -23.93
N LEU A 105 16.30 16.88 -22.65
CA LEU A 105 16.14 15.98 -21.51
C LEU A 105 14.79 15.26 -21.56
N ASN A 106 13.69 16.00 -21.72
CA ASN A 106 12.36 15.43 -21.79
C ASN A 106 12.14 14.59 -23.05
N LEU A 107 12.71 14.98 -24.19
CA LEU A 107 12.66 14.16 -25.40
C LEU A 107 13.40 12.84 -25.20
N GLY A 108 14.59 12.85 -24.60
CA GLY A 108 15.31 11.62 -24.27
C GLY A 108 14.49 10.69 -23.35
N THR A 109 13.85 11.25 -22.31
CA THR A 109 12.97 10.48 -21.41
C THR A 109 11.76 9.89 -22.15
N LEU A 110 11.15 10.66 -23.05
CA LEU A 110 10.05 10.20 -23.89
C LEU A 110 10.48 9.10 -24.87
N LEU A 111 11.66 9.24 -25.50
CA LEU A 111 12.25 8.24 -26.39
C LEU A 111 12.51 6.93 -25.64
N GLU A 112 13.06 7.00 -24.42
CA GLU A 112 13.28 5.82 -23.60
C GLU A 112 11.96 5.12 -23.26
N ARG A 113 10.96 5.86 -22.73
CA ARG A 113 9.65 5.30 -22.36
C ARG A 113 8.92 4.67 -23.55
N THR A 114 9.10 5.24 -24.75
CA THR A 114 8.51 4.72 -26.00
C THR A 114 9.34 3.60 -26.65
N GLY A 115 10.33 3.05 -25.94
CA GLY A 115 11.09 1.87 -26.39
C GLY A 115 12.21 2.17 -27.39
N ARG A 116 12.69 3.41 -27.46
CA ARG A 116 13.79 3.86 -28.34
C ARG A 116 15.03 4.28 -27.53
N PRO A 117 15.70 3.34 -26.84
CA PRO A 117 16.78 3.67 -25.90
C PRO A 117 18.03 4.23 -26.58
N ASN A 118 18.36 3.79 -27.80
CA ASN A 118 19.52 4.33 -28.52
C ASN A 118 19.31 5.79 -28.93
N ASP A 119 18.09 6.14 -29.34
CA ASP A 119 17.72 7.53 -29.65
C ASP A 119 17.74 8.40 -28.39
N ALA A 120 17.28 7.86 -27.25
CA ALA A 120 17.34 8.53 -25.96
C ALA A 120 18.80 8.84 -25.56
N LEU A 121 19.70 7.86 -25.67
CA LEU A 121 21.12 8.05 -25.40
C LEU A 121 21.73 9.10 -26.33
N ALA A 122 21.47 9.02 -27.64
CA ALA A 122 21.95 10.03 -28.58
C ALA A 122 21.43 11.44 -28.25
N MET A 123 20.18 11.54 -27.82
CA MET A 123 19.57 12.81 -27.45
C MET A 123 20.23 13.42 -26.20
N TRP A 124 20.42 12.64 -25.14
CA TRP A 124 21.12 13.12 -23.95
C TRP A 124 22.61 13.37 -24.19
N GLN A 125 23.28 12.57 -25.01
CA GLN A 125 24.68 12.81 -25.39
C GLN A 125 24.85 14.14 -26.14
N SER A 126 23.86 14.53 -26.96
CA SER A 126 23.89 15.82 -27.67
C SER A 126 23.88 17.03 -26.73
N ILE A 127 23.41 16.85 -25.48
CA ILE A 127 23.47 17.91 -24.46
C ILE A 127 24.92 18.14 -24.03
N LEU A 128 25.76 17.12 -24.03
CA LEU A 128 27.17 17.19 -23.60
C LEU A 128 28.12 17.60 -24.74
N SER A 129 27.62 18.23 -25.79
CA SER A 129 28.40 18.65 -26.97
C SER A 129 28.31 20.16 -27.18
N ASP A 130 29.42 20.81 -27.53
CA ASP A 130 29.48 22.24 -27.90
C ASP A 130 28.60 22.51 -29.15
N PRO A 131 27.72 23.53 -29.17
CA PRO A 131 27.49 24.60 -28.20
C PRO A 131 26.28 24.41 -27.26
N ILE A 132 25.80 23.18 -27.10
CA ILE A 132 24.66 22.86 -26.24
C ILE A 132 25.11 22.64 -24.79
N GLU A 133 26.36 22.23 -24.60
CA GLU A 133 26.95 21.92 -23.29
C GLU A 133 26.54 22.94 -22.22
N PRO A 134 25.76 22.52 -21.20
CA PRO A 134 25.34 23.44 -20.16
C PRO A 134 26.57 23.95 -19.41
N ASP A 135 26.70 25.27 -19.23
CA ASP A 135 27.70 25.80 -18.31
C ASP A 135 27.41 25.23 -16.91
N ILE A 136 28.34 24.40 -16.43
CA ILE A 136 28.24 23.68 -15.16
C ILE A 136 27.95 24.64 -14.00
N LYS A 137 28.43 25.90 -14.06
CA LYS A 137 28.20 26.90 -13.00
C LYS A 137 26.77 27.41 -12.96
N THR A 138 26.09 27.47 -14.11
CA THR A 138 24.74 28.05 -14.21
C THR A 138 23.65 26.99 -14.30
N ASN A 139 23.96 25.77 -14.76
CA ASN A 139 23.00 24.70 -15.01
C ASN A 139 23.42 23.34 -14.40
N THR A 140 24.03 23.35 -13.21
CA THR A 140 24.56 22.16 -12.54
C THR A 140 23.55 21.01 -12.44
N THR A 141 22.30 21.30 -12.08
CA THR A 141 21.24 20.31 -11.93
C THR A 141 20.91 19.58 -13.23
N LEU A 142 20.78 20.31 -14.34
CA LEU A 142 20.47 19.71 -15.65
C LEU A 142 21.65 18.89 -16.17
N TYR A 143 22.88 19.35 -15.92
CA TYR A 143 24.10 18.61 -16.26
C TYR A 143 24.19 17.28 -15.51
N ILE A 144 24.02 17.29 -14.18
CA ILE A 144 23.97 16.08 -13.35
C ILE A 144 22.85 15.14 -13.80
N GLN A 145 21.64 15.67 -14.04
CA GLN A 145 20.51 14.87 -14.51
C GLN A 145 20.78 14.19 -15.85
N THR A 146 21.45 14.88 -16.78
CA THR A 146 21.86 14.32 -18.07
C THR A 146 22.81 13.15 -17.89
N LEU A 147 23.87 13.33 -17.08
CA LEU A 147 24.86 12.29 -16.79
C LEU A 147 24.24 11.08 -16.09
N ASN A 148 23.35 11.31 -15.12
CA ASN A 148 22.68 10.25 -14.38
C ASN A 148 21.72 9.45 -15.29
N ASN A 149 21.00 10.11 -16.18
CA ASN A 149 20.14 9.45 -17.17
C ASN A 149 20.95 8.61 -18.16
N LEU A 150 22.05 9.15 -18.69
CA LEU A 150 22.97 8.41 -19.55
C LEU A 150 23.54 7.20 -18.82
N GLY A 151 24.13 7.39 -17.64
CA GLY A 151 24.74 6.31 -16.86
C GLY A 151 23.76 5.19 -16.52
N ARG A 152 22.53 5.52 -16.09
CA ARG A 152 21.48 4.54 -15.82
C ARG A 152 21.08 3.74 -17.07
N LEU A 153 20.81 4.41 -18.18
CA LEU A 153 20.36 3.72 -19.39
C LEU A 153 21.49 2.90 -20.03
N LEU A 154 22.74 3.39 -20.00
CA LEU A 154 23.92 2.64 -20.40
C LEU A 154 24.12 1.39 -19.54
N GLU A 155 23.90 1.47 -18.22
CA GLU A 155 23.93 0.30 -17.33
C GLU A 155 22.84 -0.72 -17.72
N ILE A 156 21.60 -0.28 -17.96
CA ILE A 156 20.49 -1.15 -18.38
C ILE A 156 20.83 -1.85 -19.71
N GLN A 157 21.46 -1.13 -20.64
CA GLN A 157 21.96 -1.67 -21.91
C GLN A 157 23.25 -2.48 -21.78
N LYS A 158 23.80 -2.62 -20.56
CA LYS A 158 25.03 -3.37 -20.24
C LYS A 158 26.30 -2.79 -20.87
N ARG A 159 26.31 -1.49 -21.18
CA ARG A 159 27.47 -0.72 -21.64
C ARG A 159 28.22 -0.17 -20.42
N TYR A 160 28.77 -1.09 -19.62
CA TYR A 160 29.27 -0.76 -18.28
C TYR A 160 30.41 0.27 -18.24
N PRO A 161 31.43 0.23 -19.12
CA PRO A 161 32.50 1.24 -19.07
C PRO A 161 31.99 2.65 -19.32
N GLU A 162 31.06 2.80 -20.26
CA GLU A 162 30.45 4.09 -20.59
C GLU A 162 29.53 4.57 -19.46
N ALA A 163 28.76 3.66 -18.86
CA ALA A 163 27.93 3.95 -17.70
C ALA A 163 28.79 4.45 -16.53
N GLU A 164 29.87 3.74 -16.22
CA GLU A 164 30.82 4.09 -15.16
C GLU A 164 31.43 5.46 -15.40
N ALA A 165 31.89 5.75 -16.63
CA ALA A 165 32.47 7.04 -16.99
C ALA A 165 31.48 8.19 -16.76
N MET A 166 30.22 8.04 -17.20
CA MET A 166 29.20 9.09 -17.01
C MET A 166 28.88 9.33 -15.53
N LEU A 167 28.74 8.26 -14.74
CA LEU A 167 28.47 8.39 -13.31
C LEU A 167 29.69 8.92 -12.54
N ALA A 168 30.92 8.62 -12.97
CA ALA A 168 32.14 9.20 -12.40
C ALA A 168 32.19 10.72 -12.60
N VAL A 169 31.87 11.20 -13.81
CA VAL A 169 31.78 12.65 -14.08
C VAL A 169 30.69 13.28 -13.22
N SER A 170 29.53 12.63 -13.06
CA SER A 170 28.44 13.13 -12.21
C SER A 170 28.87 13.28 -10.76
N LEU A 171 29.53 12.26 -10.19
CA LEU A 171 30.06 12.28 -8.82
C LEU A 171 31.18 13.32 -8.65
N GLY A 172 31.93 13.61 -9.71
CA GLY A 172 32.91 14.70 -9.73
C GLY A 172 32.30 16.10 -9.61
N VAL A 173 31.05 16.28 -10.06
CA VAL A 173 30.31 17.54 -9.90
C VAL A 173 29.65 17.63 -8.53
N ASP A 174 28.97 16.57 -8.11
CA ASP A 174 28.36 16.46 -6.78
C ASP A 174 28.66 15.08 -6.16
N PRO A 175 29.59 15.02 -5.19
CA PRO A 175 29.91 13.78 -4.48
C PRO A 175 28.79 13.22 -3.60
N GLN A 176 27.77 14.01 -3.23
CA GLN A 176 26.72 13.64 -2.28
C GLN A 176 25.50 12.97 -2.95
N GLN A 177 25.77 12.12 -3.95
CA GLN A 177 24.73 11.39 -4.70
C GLN A 177 24.73 9.89 -4.35
N ALA A 178 24.14 9.51 -3.21
CA ALA A 178 24.17 8.13 -2.71
C ALA A 178 23.65 7.07 -3.72
N ASN A 179 22.57 7.38 -4.44
CA ASN A 179 22.04 6.47 -5.47
C ASN A 179 23.05 6.26 -6.61
N VAL A 180 23.71 7.33 -7.05
CA VAL A 180 24.72 7.26 -8.13
C VAL A 180 25.95 6.48 -7.65
N MET A 181 26.39 6.71 -6.41
CA MET A 181 27.48 5.95 -5.80
C MET A 181 27.18 4.45 -5.75
N THR A 182 25.95 4.07 -5.42
CA THR A 182 25.49 2.68 -5.45
C THR A 182 25.69 2.02 -6.81
N HIS A 183 25.30 2.71 -7.88
CA HIS A 183 25.44 2.21 -9.24
C HIS A 183 26.91 2.16 -9.67
N TRP A 184 27.68 3.21 -9.40
CA TRP A 184 29.09 3.31 -9.79
C TRP A 184 29.96 2.21 -9.14
N VAL A 185 29.84 2.00 -7.82
CA VAL A 185 30.58 0.94 -7.12
C VAL A 185 30.23 -0.44 -7.68
N HIS A 186 28.93 -0.70 -7.90
CA HIS A 186 28.49 -2.00 -8.37
C HIS A 186 28.85 -2.26 -9.85
N LEU A 187 28.94 -1.22 -10.68
CA LEU A 187 29.47 -1.32 -12.05
C LEU A 187 30.93 -1.76 -12.04
N ARG A 188 31.77 -1.21 -11.17
CA ARG A 188 33.18 -1.63 -11.04
C ARG A 188 33.30 -3.09 -10.57
N GLN A 189 32.45 -3.51 -9.62
CA GLN A 189 32.37 -4.91 -9.22
C GLN A 189 31.96 -5.84 -10.39
N LYS A 190 30.91 -5.49 -11.15
CA LYS A 190 30.46 -6.26 -12.33
C LYS A 190 31.54 -6.39 -13.40
N GLN A 191 32.41 -5.39 -13.49
CA GLN A 191 33.50 -5.33 -14.45
C GLN A 191 34.81 -5.97 -13.97
N CYS A 192 34.88 -6.40 -12.70
CA CYS A 192 36.14 -6.80 -12.05
C CYS A 192 37.22 -5.72 -12.20
N GLU A 193 36.81 -4.45 -12.15
CA GLU A 193 37.70 -3.30 -12.19
C GLU A 193 38.19 -3.04 -10.75
N TRP A 194 39.46 -3.37 -10.50
CA TRP A 194 40.05 -3.36 -9.16
C TRP A 194 41.25 -2.39 -9.09
N PRO A 195 41.42 -1.67 -7.95
CA PRO A 195 40.55 -1.63 -6.77
C PRO A 195 39.15 -1.06 -7.07
N VAL A 196 38.12 -1.55 -6.35
CA VAL A 196 36.73 -1.12 -6.60
C VAL A 196 36.53 0.35 -6.24
N TYR A 197 37.13 0.81 -5.14
CA TYR A 197 36.97 2.17 -4.59
C TYR A 197 38.08 3.14 -5.02
N SER A 198 38.52 3.07 -6.28
CA SER A 198 39.54 3.96 -6.86
C SER A 198 39.04 4.65 -8.12
N GLY A 199 39.64 5.78 -8.52
CA GLY A 199 39.20 6.58 -9.67
C GLY A 199 38.32 7.77 -9.31
N LEU A 200 38.06 7.98 -8.01
CA LEU A 200 37.36 9.14 -7.45
C LEU A 200 38.13 9.66 -6.22
N GLU A 201 39.41 9.99 -6.38
CA GLU A 201 40.33 10.31 -5.27
C GLU A 201 39.91 11.55 -4.45
N HIS A 202 39.02 12.37 -4.98
CA HIS A 202 38.42 13.52 -4.32
C HIS A 202 37.25 13.15 -3.38
N ILE A 203 36.80 11.90 -3.40
CA ILE A 203 35.74 11.35 -2.54
C ILE A 203 36.38 10.39 -1.53
N SER A 204 36.02 10.53 -0.25
CA SER A 204 36.59 9.65 0.78
C SER A 204 36.12 8.20 0.62
N LEU A 205 36.97 7.24 1.01
CA LEU A 205 36.59 5.82 1.04
C LEU A 205 35.33 5.57 1.89
N ALA A 206 35.22 6.25 3.03
CA ALA A 206 34.05 6.15 3.90
C ALA A 206 32.75 6.52 3.15
N THR A 207 32.76 7.63 2.42
CA THR A 207 31.62 8.09 1.62
C THR A 207 31.25 7.08 0.51
N MET A 208 32.26 6.51 -0.18
CA MET A 208 32.00 5.48 -1.20
C MET A 208 31.40 4.20 -0.59
N MET A 209 31.90 3.77 0.57
CA MET A 209 31.39 2.60 1.29
C MET A 209 29.98 2.84 1.86
N GLU A 210 29.68 4.04 2.34
CA GLU A 210 28.34 4.44 2.78
C GLU A 210 27.33 4.37 1.64
N GLY A 211 27.71 4.87 0.46
CA GLY A 211 26.91 4.83 -0.77
C GLY A 211 26.87 3.48 -1.48
N THR A 212 27.52 2.44 -0.95
CA THR A 212 27.47 1.08 -1.52
C THR A 212 26.16 0.38 -1.14
N SER A 213 25.42 -0.14 -2.14
CA SER A 213 24.14 -0.82 -1.90
C SER A 213 24.28 -2.09 -1.06
N ALA A 214 23.18 -2.52 -0.43
CA ALA A 214 23.13 -3.74 0.36
C ALA A 214 23.60 -4.99 -0.41
N LEU A 215 23.20 -5.14 -1.69
CA LEU A 215 23.64 -6.27 -2.52
C LEU A 215 25.13 -6.20 -2.89
N ALA A 216 25.63 -5.02 -3.26
CA ALA A 216 27.05 -4.82 -3.58
C ALA A 216 27.94 -5.02 -2.34
N MET A 217 27.43 -4.66 -1.15
CA MET A 217 28.12 -4.84 0.12
C MET A 217 28.37 -6.30 0.46
N LEU A 218 27.54 -7.23 -0.01
CA LEU A 218 27.73 -8.67 0.22
C LEU A 218 29.05 -9.19 -0.38
N SER A 219 29.50 -8.61 -1.49
CA SER A 219 30.81 -8.90 -2.08
C SER A 219 31.92 -8.01 -1.51
N ALA A 220 31.60 -6.78 -1.11
CA ALA A 220 32.58 -5.79 -0.70
C ALA A 220 33.11 -5.99 0.72
N SER A 221 32.33 -6.63 1.61
CA SER A 221 32.73 -6.83 2.99
C SER A 221 32.33 -8.22 3.52
N ALA A 222 33.26 -8.83 4.25
CA ALA A 222 33.05 -10.04 5.03
C ALA A 222 32.57 -9.74 6.47
N ASP A 223 32.37 -8.47 6.82
CA ASP A 223 31.88 -8.05 8.14
C ASP A 223 30.33 -8.05 8.15
N PRO A 224 29.68 -8.90 8.96
CA PRO A 224 28.22 -8.95 9.05
C PRO A 224 27.60 -7.64 9.56
N ALA A 225 28.29 -6.86 10.38
CA ALA A 225 27.80 -5.57 10.85
C ALA A 225 27.73 -4.54 9.71
N MET A 226 28.71 -4.55 8.80
CA MET A 226 28.71 -3.68 7.62
C MET A 226 27.60 -4.05 6.64
N GLN A 227 27.36 -5.35 6.42
CA GLN A 227 26.26 -5.82 5.58
C GLN A 227 24.90 -5.40 6.15
N LEU A 228 24.69 -5.58 7.46
CA LEU A 228 23.46 -5.13 8.14
C LEU A 228 23.31 -3.60 8.10
N ALA A 229 24.40 -2.84 8.27
CA ALA A 229 24.36 -1.38 8.20
C ALA A 229 23.93 -0.89 6.80
N ALA A 230 24.43 -1.51 5.73
CA ALA A 230 24.02 -1.20 4.35
C ALA A 230 22.53 -1.51 4.12
N ALA A 231 22.04 -2.65 4.64
CA ALA A 231 20.61 -2.99 4.59
C ALA A 231 19.76 -1.95 5.33
N LYS A 232 20.11 -1.59 6.57
CA LYS A 232 19.38 -0.58 7.36
C LYS A 232 19.39 0.81 6.73
N ARG A 233 20.49 1.23 6.08
CA ARG A 233 20.54 2.50 5.34
C ARG A 233 19.52 2.52 4.21
N PHE A 234 19.49 1.47 3.38
CA PHE A 234 18.50 1.34 2.33
C PHE A 234 17.07 1.43 2.88
N VAL A 235 16.79 0.73 3.98
CA VAL A 235 15.48 0.76 4.64
C VAL A 235 15.12 2.17 5.13
N ASN A 236 16.02 2.83 5.85
CA ASN A 236 15.77 4.18 6.40
C ASN A 236 15.57 5.24 5.31
N GLU A 237 16.22 5.08 4.14
CA GLU A 237 16.11 6.03 3.03
C GLU A 237 14.90 5.80 2.14
N LYS A 238 14.48 4.54 1.96
CA LYS A 238 13.51 4.15 0.92
C LYS A 238 12.17 3.69 1.46
N ILE A 239 12.05 3.42 2.75
CA ILE A 239 10.86 2.78 3.33
C ILE A 239 10.28 3.67 4.42
N ASN A 240 8.99 3.98 4.27
CA ASN A 240 8.22 4.58 5.34
C ASN A 240 7.80 3.48 6.34
N ALA A 241 8.57 3.34 7.42
CA ALA A 241 8.27 2.39 8.49
C ALA A 241 7.12 2.83 9.41
N ALA A 242 6.72 4.11 9.37
CA ALA A 242 5.68 4.69 10.21
C ALA A 242 4.27 4.48 9.61
N VAL A 243 3.98 3.26 9.14
CA VAL A 243 2.67 2.88 8.60
C VAL A 243 1.91 1.98 9.58
N ALA A 244 0.59 2.16 9.65
CA ALA A 244 -0.24 1.32 10.51
C ALA A 244 -0.31 -0.12 9.98
N PRO A 245 -0.10 -1.15 10.82
CA PRO A 245 -0.18 -2.54 10.39
C PRO A 245 -1.62 -2.92 10.01
N LEU A 246 -1.79 -3.62 8.90
CA LEU A 246 -3.09 -4.10 8.40
C LEU A 246 -3.59 -5.38 9.12
N THR A 247 -2.71 -6.06 9.84
CA THR A 247 -3.02 -7.27 10.62
C THR A 247 -2.64 -7.11 12.09
N GLY A 248 -3.37 -7.82 12.95
CA GLY A 248 -3.16 -7.82 14.40
C GLY A 248 -2.31 -9.00 14.90
N ALA A 249 -2.46 -9.33 16.18
CA ALA A 249 -1.69 -10.39 16.84
C ALA A 249 -2.15 -11.83 16.50
N HIS A 250 -3.28 -12.00 15.81
CA HIS A 250 -3.94 -13.29 15.57
C HIS A 250 -3.96 -13.67 14.08
N GLY A 251 -4.01 -14.97 13.81
CA GLY A 251 -4.28 -15.53 12.48
C GLY A 251 -5.77 -15.64 12.18
N TYR A 252 -6.11 -16.27 11.06
CA TYR A 252 -7.50 -16.35 10.58
C TYR A 252 -8.22 -17.65 10.96
N GLY A 253 -7.47 -18.72 11.25
CA GLY A 253 -8.04 -20.01 11.64
C GLY A 253 -8.65 -20.80 10.50
N HIS A 254 -8.08 -20.69 9.30
CA HIS A 254 -8.50 -21.46 8.13
C HIS A 254 -8.25 -22.97 8.32
N ASN A 255 -9.10 -23.80 7.71
CA ASN A 255 -8.90 -25.26 7.70
C ASN A 255 -7.60 -25.65 6.95
N ARG A 256 -7.25 -24.89 5.92
CA ARG A 256 -5.98 -24.98 5.19
C ARG A 256 -5.23 -23.67 5.38
N LEU A 257 -3.97 -23.73 5.79
CA LEU A 257 -3.14 -22.55 6.00
C LEU A 257 -2.84 -21.87 4.66
N ARG A 258 -3.14 -20.57 4.56
CA ARG A 258 -2.90 -19.79 3.34
C ARG A 258 -1.47 -19.24 3.33
N ILE A 259 -0.66 -19.67 2.36
CA ILE A 259 0.71 -19.20 2.15
C ILE A 259 0.72 -18.27 0.93
N GLY A 260 1.21 -17.05 1.08
CA GLY A 260 1.41 -16.11 -0.02
C GLY A 260 2.88 -15.93 -0.36
N TYR A 261 3.26 -16.13 -1.62
CA TYR A 261 4.60 -15.83 -2.12
C TYR A 261 4.62 -14.50 -2.87
N LEU A 262 5.45 -13.56 -2.43
CA LEU A 262 5.56 -12.21 -2.97
C LEU A 262 6.84 -12.09 -3.83
N SER A 263 6.72 -11.85 -5.14
CA SER A 263 7.90 -11.77 -6.01
C SER A 263 7.68 -11.07 -7.36
N SER A 264 8.73 -10.39 -7.85
CA SER A 264 8.89 -10.00 -9.25
C SER A 264 9.47 -11.11 -10.13
N ASP A 265 9.83 -12.25 -9.56
CA ASP A 265 10.73 -13.21 -10.21
C ASP A 265 10.05 -14.52 -10.62
N PHE A 266 8.72 -14.54 -10.70
CA PHE A 266 7.91 -15.62 -11.30
C PHE A 266 8.03 -15.64 -12.84
N CYS A 267 9.25 -15.57 -13.33
CA CYS A 267 9.65 -15.55 -14.73
C CYS A 267 10.96 -16.35 -14.89
N SER A 268 11.66 -16.24 -16.03
CA SER A 268 12.98 -16.86 -16.22
C SER A 268 14.05 -16.19 -15.35
N HIS A 269 14.03 -16.51 -14.06
CA HIS A 269 14.90 -15.99 -13.00
C HIS A 269 15.32 -17.11 -12.02
N ALA A 270 16.45 -16.92 -11.34
CA ALA A 270 17.03 -17.91 -10.42
C ALA A 270 16.05 -18.37 -9.33
N VAL A 271 15.24 -17.45 -8.78
CA VAL A 271 14.20 -17.78 -7.78
C VAL A 271 13.22 -18.81 -8.35
N SER A 272 12.64 -18.58 -9.53
CA SER A 272 11.71 -19.53 -10.15
C SER A 272 12.37 -20.85 -10.54
N ILE A 273 13.62 -20.81 -10.99
CA ILE A 273 14.38 -22.01 -11.34
C ILE A 273 14.56 -22.93 -10.12
N LEU A 274 14.73 -22.36 -8.92
CA LEU A 274 14.84 -23.13 -7.68
C LEU A 274 13.47 -23.55 -7.12
N THR A 275 12.46 -22.67 -7.20
CA THR A 275 11.22 -22.79 -6.43
C THR A 275 10.05 -23.39 -7.21
N ALA A 276 10.14 -23.60 -8.52
CA ALA A 276 8.98 -24.10 -9.29
C ALA A 276 8.39 -25.39 -8.70
N GLU A 277 9.23 -26.34 -8.31
CA GLU A 277 8.77 -27.59 -7.70
C GLU A 277 8.29 -27.42 -6.24
N LEU A 278 8.74 -26.39 -5.52
CA LEU A 278 8.24 -26.07 -4.18
C LEU A 278 6.72 -25.88 -4.21
N TYR A 279 6.26 -25.05 -5.14
CA TYR A 279 4.84 -24.73 -5.28
C TYR A 279 4.03 -25.96 -5.69
N GLU A 280 4.58 -26.80 -6.58
CA GLU A 280 3.93 -28.03 -7.04
C GLU A 280 3.73 -29.06 -5.91
N LEU A 281 4.63 -29.08 -4.93
CA LEU A 281 4.69 -30.13 -3.92
C LEU A 281 3.96 -29.83 -2.61
N HIS A 282 3.52 -28.59 -2.37
CA HIS A 282 2.77 -28.27 -1.15
C HIS A 282 1.52 -29.15 -0.99
N ASP A 283 1.29 -29.69 0.21
CA ASP A 283 0.15 -30.55 0.53
C ASP A 283 -1.15 -29.75 0.52
N ARG A 284 -1.90 -29.81 -0.59
CA ARG A 284 -3.15 -29.05 -0.80
C ARG A 284 -4.31 -29.45 0.12
N ASN A 285 -4.14 -30.50 0.92
CA ASN A 285 -5.07 -30.84 1.99
C ASN A 285 -4.83 -30.00 3.26
N LYS A 286 -3.63 -29.42 3.41
CA LYS A 286 -3.23 -28.62 4.58
C LYS A 286 -2.94 -27.16 4.23
N PHE A 287 -2.55 -26.89 3.00
CA PHE A 287 -2.12 -25.57 2.55
C PHE A 287 -2.92 -25.12 1.32
N GLU A 288 -3.07 -23.80 1.20
CA GLU A 288 -3.56 -23.13 0.01
C GLU A 288 -2.51 -22.09 -0.42
N VAL A 289 -2.07 -22.16 -1.68
CA VAL A 289 -0.87 -21.48 -2.16
C VAL A 289 -1.24 -20.31 -3.08
N TYR A 290 -0.82 -19.11 -2.67
CA TYR A 290 -1.05 -17.85 -3.37
C TYR A 290 0.27 -17.29 -3.90
N ALA A 291 0.21 -16.64 -5.06
CA ALA A 291 1.28 -15.81 -5.58
C ALA A 291 0.80 -14.37 -5.77
N PHE A 292 1.59 -13.43 -5.29
CA PHE A 292 1.42 -11.99 -5.52
C PHE A 292 2.57 -11.49 -6.37
N SER A 293 2.27 -11.19 -7.64
CA SER A 293 3.29 -11.03 -8.67
C SER A 293 3.23 -9.68 -9.37
N TRP A 294 4.40 -9.07 -9.54
CA TRP A 294 4.64 -7.97 -10.48
C TRP A 294 5.72 -8.34 -11.51
N SER A 295 5.89 -9.64 -11.74
CA SER A 295 6.82 -10.17 -12.74
C SER A 295 6.46 -9.71 -14.14
N ARG A 296 7.50 -9.44 -14.93
CA ARG A 296 7.35 -9.21 -16.37
C ARG A 296 6.75 -10.44 -17.06
N GLU A 297 5.98 -10.21 -18.11
CA GLU A 297 5.54 -11.26 -19.03
C GLU A 297 6.67 -11.57 -20.02
N ASP A 298 7.35 -12.70 -19.83
CA ASP A 298 8.46 -13.13 -20.69
C ASP A 298 8.17 -14.35 -21.56
N GLY A 299 6.96 -14.94 -21.44
CA GLY A 299 6.54 -16.12 -22.19
C GLY A 299 7.34 -17.40 -21.89
N SER A 300 8.15 -17.42 -20.83
CA SER A 300 9.04 -18.53 -20.54
C SER A 300 8.28 -19.79 -20.05
N PRO A 301 8.74 -21.01 -20.38
CA PRO A 301 8.12 -22.24 -19.88
C PRO A 301 8.09 -22.34 -18.35
N ILE A 302 9.12 -21.81 -17.67
CA ILE A 302 9.18 -21.82 -16.21
C ILE A 302 8.11 -20.91 -15.60
N ARG A 303 7.80 -19.76 -16.21
CA ARG A 303 6.68 -18.91 -15.79
C ARG A 303 5.36 -19.66 -15.87
N ALA A 304 5.08 -20.30 -17.00
CA ALA A 304 3.86 -21.08 -17.18
C ALA A 304 3.73 -22.19 -16.12
N ARG A 305 4.85 -22.86 -15.80
CA ARG A 305 4.90 -23.89 -14.74
C ARG A 305 4.62 -23.30 -13.35
N VAL A 306 5.27 -22.20 -12.98
CA VAL A 306 5.06 -21.53 -11.69
C VAL A 306 3.61 -21.06 -11.55
N VAL A 307 3.04 -20.40 -12.55
CA VAL A 307 1.64 -19.93 -12.52
C VAL A 307 0.68 -21.10 -12.36
N LYS A 308 0.89 -22.19 -13.11
CA LYS A 308 0.07 -23.41 -13.02
C LYS A 308 0.16 -24.10 -11.66
N ALA A 309 1.29 -23.96 -10.97
CA ALA A 309 1.52 -24.57 -9.67
C ALA A 309 0.84 -23.83 -8.51
N MET A 310 0.37 -22.59 -8.70
CA MET A 310 -0.32 -21.82 -7.66
C MET A 310 -1.82 -22.16 -7.65
N ASP A 311 -2.44 -22.20 -6.47
CA ASP A 311 -3.90 -22.27 -6.38
C ASP A 311 -4.51 -20.92 -6.81
N HIS A 312 -3.82 -19.83 -6.46
CA HIS A 312 -4.22 -18.46 -6.82
C HIS A 312 -3.01 -17.64 -7.29
N TYR A 313 -3.13 -17.00 -8.46
CA TYR A 313 -2.09 -16.13 -9.02
C TYR A 313 -2.62 -14.71 -9.21
N ILE A 314 -2.20 -13.78 -8.36
CA ILE A 314 -2.69 -12.41 -8.28
C ILE A 314 -1.64 -11.44 -8.84
N ARG A 315 -2.05 -10.64 -9.81
CA ARG A 315 -1.22 -9.59 -10.42
C ARG A 315 -1.34 -8.29 -9.63
N ILE A 316 -0.18 -7.74 -9.25
CA ILE A 316 -0.07 -6.51 -8.45
C ILE A 316 0.83 -5.45 -9.11
N ASP A 317 1.32 -5.67 -10.32
CA ASP A 317 2.18 -4.74 -11.08
C ASP A 317 1.55 -3.36 -11.32
N LYS A 318 0.22 -3.30 -11.42
CA LYS A 318 -0.53 -2.04 -11.62
C LYS A 318 -1.01 -1.39 -10.32
N LEU A 319 -0.79 -2.04 -9.17
CA LEU A 319 -1.23 -1.57 -7.87
C LEU A 319 -0.12 -0.78 -7.20
N SER A 320 -0.47 0.25 -6.43
CA SER A 320 0.46 0.85 -5.47
C SER A 320 0.84 -0.15 -4.37
N ASP A 321 1.90 0.11 -3.60
CA ASP A 321 2.34 -0.79 -2.52
C ASP A 321 1.27 -0.95 -1.44
N GLU A 322 0.54 0.11 -1.10
CA GLU A 322 -0.59 0.04 -0.15
C GLU A 322 -1.75 -0.78 -0.72
N GLN A 323 -2.12 -0.55 -1.99
CA GLN A 323 -3.19 -1.33 -2.65
C GLN A 323 -2.82 -2.81 -2.73
N ALA A 324 -1.56 -3.14 -3.03
CA ALA A 324 -1.07 -4.50 -3.01
C ALA A 324 -1.15 -5.11 -1.60
N ALA A 325 -0.73 -4.39 -0.56
CA ALA A 325 -0.84 -4.84 0.82
C ALA A 325 -2.30 -5.09 1.24
N ARG A 326 -3.23 -4.19 0.92
CA ARG A 326 -4.67 -4.37 1.18
C ARG A 326 -5.25 -5.56 0.42
N THR A 327 -4.78 -5.81 -0.80
CA THR A 327 -5.17 -6.99 -1.59
C THR A 327 -4.71 -8.28 -0.91
N ILE A 328 -3.44 -8.36 -0.48
CA ILE A 328 -2.91 -9.50 0.28
C ILE A 328 -3.73 -9.71 1.57
N ARG A 329 -4.04 -8.63 2.29
CA ARG A 329 -4.86 -8.67 3.51
C ARG A 329 -6.28 -9.19 3.27
N ALA A 330 -6.90 -8.82 2.15
CA ALA A 330 -8.25 -9.24 1.78
C ALA A 330 -8.34 -10.74 1.44
N HIS A 331 -7.23 -11.34 0.99
CA HIS A 331 -7.11 -12.79 0.80
C HIS A 331 -6.84 -13.56 2.11
N GLU A 332 -6.71 -12.85 3.25
CA GLU A 332 -6.51 -13.43 4.58
C GLU A 332 -5.33 -14.41 4.62
N ILE A 333 -4.21 -13.98 4.03
CA ILE A 333 -2.96 -14.77 4.00
C ILE A 333 -2.42 -14.93 5.41
N ASP A 334 -2.23 -16.17 5.87
CA ASP A 334 -1.71 -16.47 7.20
C ASP A 334 -0.21 -16.21 7.29
N ILE A 335 0.54 -16.65 6.27
CA ILE A 335 1.98 -16.49 6.16
C ILE A 335 2.33 -15.90 4.80
N LEU A 336 2.99 -14.74 4.81
CA LEU A 336 3.55 -14.12 3.62
C LEU A 336 5.06 -14.33 3.54
N VAL A 337 5.51 -14.89 2.42
CA VAL A 337 6.90 -15.19 2.10
C VAL A 337 7.41 -14.17 1.08
N ASP A 338 8.29 -13.28 1.52
CA ASP A 338 9.07 -12.41 0.66
C ASP A 338 10.18 -13.20 -0.02
N LEU A 339 10.14 -13.27 -1.36
CA LEU A 339 11.16 -13.93 -2.16
C LEU A 339 12.15 -12.95 -2.80
N HIS A 340 12.12 -11.68 -2.39
CA HIS A 340 12.86 -10.61 -3.04
C HIS A 340 13.97 -10.04 -2.15
N GLY A 341 13.65 -9.67 -0.91
CA GLY A 341 14.56 -8.95 -0.01
C GLY A 341 14.97 -7.58 -0.58
N LEU A 342 16.28 -7.29 -0.60
CA LEU A 342 16.84 -5.98 -1.00
C LEU A 342 17.51 -5.99 -2.38
N THR A 343 16.94 -6.71 -3.34
CA THR A 343 17.46 -6.79 -4.72
C THR A 343 16.69 -5.85 -5.68
N LEU A 344 17.16 -5.71 -6.92
CA LEU A 344 16.57 -4.82 -7.92
C LEU A 344 15.11 -5.20 -8.23
N GLY A 345 14.19 -4.25 -8.09
CA GLY A 345 12.76 -4.47 -8.35
C GLY A 345 11.92 -4.76 -7.09
N ALA A 346 12.56 -4.78 -5.92
CA ALA A 346 11.90 -5.05 -4.64
C ALA A 346 10.81 -4.01 -4.35
N ARG A 347 9.72 -4.47 -3.74
CA ARG A 347 8.61 -3.63 -3.25
C ARG A 347 8.44 -3.78 -1.73
N PRO A 348 9.48 -3.43 -0.94
CA PRO A 348 9.53 -3.74 0.48
C PRO A 348 8.48 -2.97 1.31
N GLN A 349 7.97 -1.84 0.80
CA GLN A 349 6.92 -1.07 1.47
C GLN A 349 5.62 -1.89 1.64
N ILE A 350 5.35 -2.87 0.77
CA ILE A 350 4.22 -3.80 0.93
C ILE A 350 4.30 -4.54 2.28
N LEU A 351 5.51 -4.99 2.65
CA LEU A 351 5.76 -5.75 3.86
C LEU A 351 5.68 -4.86 5.12
N ALA A 352 6.05 -3.58 5.00
CA ALA A 352 5.96 -2.61 6.10
C ALA A 352 4.50 -2.42 6.58
N TYR A 353 3.51 -2.52 5.68
CA TYR A 353 2.08 -2.50 6.03
C TYR A 353 1.60 -3.74 6.79
N ARG A 354 2.43 -4.76 6.97
CA ARG A 354 2.08 -6.02 7.63
C ARG A 354 0.75 -6.64 7.15
N PRO A 355 0.57 -6.90 5.84
CA PRO A 355 -0.66 -7.47 5.30
C PRO A 355 -0.95 -8.92 5.72
N ALA A 356 0.04 -9.65 6.26
CA ALA A 356 -0.15 -10.98 6.84
C ALA A 356 0.32 -11.02 8.32
N PRO A 357 -0.33 -11.83 9.18
CA PRO A 357 0.02 -11.95 10.59
C PRO A 357 1.45 -12.44 10.82
N VAL A 358 1.96 -13.31 9.94
CA VAL A 358 3.34 -13.79 9.93
C VAL A 358 3.96 -13.43 8.59
N GLN A 359 5.14 -12.81 8.61
CA GLN A 359 5.90 -12.49 7.41
C GLN A 359 7.33 -13.02 7.55
N LEU A 360 7.87 -13.59 6.48
CA LEU A 360 9.23 -14.10 6.47
C LEU A 360 9.91 -13.80 5.14
N THR A 361 11.23 -13.67 5.15
CA THR A 361 12.05 -13.56 3.93
C THR A 361 12.71 -14.90 3.62
N TYR A 362 12.80 -15.21 2.34
CA TYR A 362 13.37 -16.45 1.87
C TYR A 362 14.06 -16.30 0.50
N LEU A 363 15.28 -16.81 0.40
CA LEU A 363 16.03 -17.08 -0.84
C LEU A 363 16.50 -15.84 -1.64
N GLY A 364 15.68 -14.80 -1.78
CA GLY A 364 15.93 -13.67 -2.69
C GLY A 364 17.16 -12.82 -2.33
N PHE A 365 17.35 -12.53 -1.04
CA PHE A 365 18.48 -11.75 -0.54
C PHE A 365 19.29 -12.56 0.49
N PRO A 366 20.58 -12.85 0.24
CA PRO A 366 21.38 -13.72 1.10
C PRO A 366 22.03 -12.97 2.26
N GLY A 367 21.19 -12.35 3.10
CA GLY A 367 21.59 -11.58 4.28
C GLY A 367 20.37 -11.08 5.07
N SER A 368 20.62 -10.39 6.18
CA SER A 368 19.56 -9.69 6.92
C SER A 368 19.00 -8.55 6.08
N THR A 369 17.67 -8.47 5.92
CA THR A 369 17.04 -7.44 5.10
C THR A 369 16.88 -6.13 5.86
N GLY A 370 16.91 -6.15 7.19
CA GLY A 370 16.64 -4.97 8.00
C GLY A 370 15.20 -4.43 7.87
N LEU A 371 14.31 -5.16 7.16
CA LEU A 371 12.99 -4.68 6.79
C LEU A 371 12.03 -4.65 8.00
N PRO A 372 11.30 -3.55 8.22
CA PRO A 372 10.28 -3.51 9.25
C PRO A 372 9.16 -4.47 8.88
N GLY A 373 8.71 -5.27 9.85
CA GLY A 373 7.58 -6.17 9.67
C GLY A 373 7.93 -7.59 9.22
N ILE A 374 9.19 -7.92 8.94
CA ILE A 374 9.61 -9.31 8.68
C ILE A 374 9.94 -9.99 10.01
N ASP A 375 9.27 -11.11 10.29
CA ASP A 375 9.43 -11.83 11.56
C ASP A 375 10.54 -12.89 11.48
N TYR A 376 10.66 -13.58 10.35
CA TYR A 376 11.56 -14.73 10.19
C TYR A 376 12.41 -14.68 8.91
N VAL A 377 13.55 -15.36 8.95
CA VAL A 377 14.36 -15.72 7.77
C VAL A 377 14.52 -17.24 7.75
N ILE A 378 14.20 -17.89 6.63
CA ILE A 378 14.41 -19.35 6.50
C ILE A 378 15.92 -19.63 6.40
N ALA A 379 16.40 -20.53 7.25
CA ALA A 379 17.83 -20.85 7.36
C ALA A 379 18.05 -22.32 7.77
N ASP A 380 19.31 -22.71 7.91
CA ASP A 380 19.76 -23.91 8.61
C ASP A 380 20.88 -23.53 9.60
N GLU A 381 21.21 -24.44 10.52
CA GLU A 381 22.16 -24.16 11.63
C GLU A 381 23.59 -23.91 11.16
N PHE A 382 23.98 -24.37 9.96
CA PHE A 382 25.29 -24.07 9.42
C PHE A 382 25.31 -22.67 8.80
N LEU A 383 24.25 -22.30 8.09
CA LEU A 383 24.11 -21.04 7.37
C LEU A 383 24.06 -19.82 8.30
N ILE A 384 23.21 -19.87 9.34
CA ILE A 384 23.12 -18.84 10.38
C ILE A 384 23.39 -19.52 11.72
N THR A 385 24.60 -19.37 12.24
CA THR A 385 24.94 -19.91 13.56
C THR A 385 24.32 -19.06 14.68
N PRO A 386 24.20 -19.59 15.91
CA PRO A 386 23.68 -18.83 17.05
C PRO A 386 24.40 -17.50 17.30
N GLU A 387 25.71 -17.41 17.02
CA GLU A 387 26.49 -16.18 17.20
C GLU A 387 26.12 -15.12 16.15
N MET A 388 25.73 -15.56 14.95
CA MET A 388 25.36 -14.66 13.85
C MET A 388 23.99 -14.01 14.06
N THR A 389 23.14 -14.53 14.95
CA THR A 389 21.78 -14.00 15.14
C THR A 389 21.77 -12.55 15.63
N ALA A 390 22.85 -12.09 16.26
CA ALA A 390 23.01 -10.68 16.66
C ALA A 390 23.08 -9.71 15.45
N HIS A 391 23.41 -10.22 14.27
CA HIS A 391 23.50 -9.45 13.02
C HIS A 391 22.26 -9.61 12.13
N PHE A 392 21.20 -10.24 12.63
CA PHE A 392 19.92 -10.40 11.94
C PHE A 392 18.82 -9.62 12.67
N THR A 393 17.95 -8.99 11.89
CA THR A 393 16.72 -8.37 12.42
C THR A 393 15.58 -9.38 12.53
N GLU A 394 15.57 -10.33 11.60
CA GLU A 394 14.65 -11.44 11.49
C GLU A 394 15.10 -12.60 12.38
N LYS A 395 14.14 -13.37 12.91
CA LYS A 395 14.47 -14.59 13.65
C LYS A 395 14.77 -15.73 12.68
N PRO A 396 15.89 -16.44 12.80
CA PRO A 396 16.11 -17.63 11.98
C PRO A 396 15.03 -18.69 12.23
N LEU A 397 14.39 -19.15 11.16
CA LEU A 397 13.50 -20.29 11.14
C LEU A 397 14.27 -21.48 10.54
N TYR A 398 14.83 -22.30 11.42
CA TYR A 398 15.73 -23.38 11.04
C TYR A 398 14.99 -24.57 10.42
N LEU A 399 15.43 -24.95 9.22
CA LEU A 399 15.15 -26.24 8.59
C LEU A 399 16.22 -27.27 9.01
N PRO A 400 15.87 -28.55 9.12
CA PRO A 400 16.77 -29.57 9.68
C PRO A 400 17.96 -29.92 8.77
N ASP A 401 17.82 -29.74 7.46
CA ASP A 401 18.82 -30.23 6.49
C ASP A 401 19.56 -29.10 5.77
N CYS A 402 18.82 -28.24 5.06
CA CYS A 402 19.36 -27.15 4.26
C CYS A 402 18.29 -26.07 4.07
N PHE A 403 18.71 -24.81 3.94
CA PHE A 403 17.80 -23.70 3.64
C PHE A 403 17.30 -23.67 2.18
N GLN A 404 18.07 -24.18 1.22
CA GLN A 404 17.81 -23.96 -0.20
C GLN A 404 17.00 -25.10 -0.83
N ILE A 405 15.85 -24.75 -1.42
CA ILE A 405 15.09 -25.64 -2.31
C ILE A 405 15.73 -25.72 -3.69
N ASN A 406 15.58 -26.86 -4.35
CA ASN A 406 16.00 -27.12 -5.71
C ASN A 406 14.88 -27.76 -6.52
N ASP A 407 14.83 -27.47 -7.82
CA ASP A 407 13.96 -28.17 -8.76
C ASP A 407 14.69 -29.40 -9.32
N ARG A 408 14.21 -30.60 -8.94
CA ARG A 408 14.82 -31.87 -9.39
C ARG A 408 14.33 -32.31 -10.77
N GLN A 409 13.36 -31.60 -11.35
CA GLN A 409 12.83 -31.88 -12.69
C GLN A 409 13.72 -31.28 -13.80
N ARG A 410 14.78 -30.55 -13.43
CA ARG A 410 15.69 -29.90 -14.38
C ARG A 410 16.53 -30.93 -15.14
N ALA A 411 16.26 -31.03 -16.44
CA ALA A 411 17.02 -31.88 -17.35
C ALA A 411 18.47 -31.39 -17.51
N ILE A 412 19.39 -32.34 -17.57
CA ILE A 412 20.77 -32.10 -18.00
C ILE A 412 20.90 -32.70 -19.40
N ALA A 413 21.37 -31.90 -20.36
CA ALA A 413 21.61 -32.38 -21.71
C ALA A 413 22.75 -33.41 -21.75
N PRO A 414 22.89 -34.19 -22.84
CA PRO A 414 24.06 -35.06 -23.02
C PRO A 414 25.37 -34.31 -22.83
N LYS A 415 26.34 -34.96 -22.19
CA LYS A 415 27.66 -34.37 -21.90
C LYS A 415 28.35 -34.00 -23.23
N PRO A 416 28.72 -32.72 -23.45
CA PRO A 416 29.49 -32.31 -24.63
C PRO A 416 30.95 -32.81 -24.55
N THR A 417 31.78 -32.51 -25.56
CA THR A 417 33.24 -32.73 -25.50
C THR A 417 33.95 -31.47 -24.99
N ARG A 418 35.14 -31.60 -24.40
CA ARG A 418 35.92 -30.41 -23.96
C ARG A 418 36.31 -29.55 -25.16
N ALA A 419 36.74 -30.18 -26.25
CA ALA A 419 37.02 -29.48 -27.51
C ALA A 419 35.85 -28.61 -28.02
N SER A 420 34.59 -29.06 -27.88
CA SER A 420 33.41 -28.30 -28.37
C SER A 420 33.18 -26.96 -27.65
N VAL A 421 33.82 -26.74 -26.50
CA VAL A 421 33.74 -25.52 -25.70
C VAL A 421 35.12 -24.89 -25.45
N ASN A 422 36.09 -25.23 -26.30
CA ASN A 422 37.47 -24.71 -26.25
C ASN A 422 38.23 -25.04 -24.95
N LEU A 423 37.92 -26.17 -24.31
CA LEU A 423 38.69 -26.67 -23.17
C LEU A 423 39.76 -27.68 -23.62
N PRO A 424 40.94 -27.69 -22.99
CA PRO A 424 41.97 -28.71 -23.21
C PRO A 424 41.52 -30.09 -22.69
N GLU A 425 41.81 -31.14 -23.45
CA GLU A 425 41.41 -32.51 -23.08
C GLU A 425 42.24 -33.07 -21.92
N ASP A 426 43.51 -32.67 -21.80
CA ASP A 426 44.53 -33.24 -20.90
C ASP A 426 44.88 -32.38 -19.68
N ALA A 427 44.20 -31.23 -19.48
CA ALA A 427 44.41 -30.37 -18.32
C ALA A 427 43.33 -30.54 -17.24
N PHE A 428 43.67 -30.22 -15.99
CA PHE A 428 42.69 -30.11 -14.91
C PHE A 428 41.85 -28.85 -15.07
N VAL A 429 40.52 -28.98 -15.07
CA VAL A 429 39.62 -27.84 -15.31
C VAL A 429 39.01 -27.37 -13.99
N PHE A 430 39.54 -26.28 -13.45
CA PHE A 430 38.84 -25.51 -12.42
C PHE A 430 37.70 -24.71 -13.05
N CYS A 431 36.60 -24.53 -12.33
CA CYS A 431 35.41 -23.85 -12.84
C CYS A 431 34.83 -22.88 -11.81
N SER A 432 34.44 -21.67 -12.24
CA SER A 432 33.57 -20.79 -11.45
C SER A 432 32.63 -20.02 -12.36
N PHE A 433 31.36 -20.46 -12.42
CA PHE A 433 30.32 -19.84 -13.25
C PHE A 433 29.50 -18.79 -12.49
N ASN A 434 30.07 -18.26 -11.41
CA ASN A 434 29.45 -17.19 -10.64
C ASN A 434 29.39 -15.87 -11.42
N ASN A 435 28.47 -15.00 -11.03
CA ASN A 435 28.45 -13.62 -11.52
C ASN A 435 29.75 -12.90 -11.11
N ASN A 436 30.29 -12.11 -12.03
CA ASN A 436 31.59 -11.44 -11.90
C ASN A 436 31.73 -10.54 -10.66
N PHE A 437 30.63 -9.91 -10.22
CA PHE A 437 30.64 -9.09 -9.00
C PHE A 437 30.90 -9.89 -7.72
N LYS A 438 30.93 -11.22 -7.77
CA LYS A 438 31.35 -12.10 -6.66
C LYS A 438 32.85 -12.39 -6.66
N PHE A 439 33.56 -12.03 -7.73
CA PHE A 439 35.02 -12.11 -7.77
C PHE A 439 35.60 -10.90 -7.05
N THR A 440 36.45 -11.16 -6.07
CA THR A 440 37.19 -10.16 -5.31
C THR A 440 38.67 -10.26 -5.64
N PRO A 441 39.44 -9.16 -5.55
CA PRO A 441 40.87 -9.20 -5.86
C PRO A 441 41.62 -10.25 -5.03
N ASP A 442 41.36 -10.30 -3.72
CA ASP A 442 42.03 -11.24 -2.80
C ASP A 442 41.77 -12.71 -3.16
N LEU A 443 40.51 -13.06 -3.47
CA LEU A 443 40.19 -14.43 -3.88
C LEU A 443 40.76 -14.76 -5.25
N PHE A 444 40.72 -13.81 -6.18
CA PHE A 444 41.25 -14.02 -7.52
C PHE A 444 42.76 -14.26 -7.49
N GLU A 445 43.49 -13.56 -6.61
CA GLU A 445 44.90 -13.83 -6.33
C GLU A 445 45.11 -15.28 -5.84
N VAL A 446 44.27 -15.77 -4.92
CA VAL A 446 44.31 -17.18 -4.48
C VAL A 446 44.10 -18.13 -5.65
N TRP A 447 43.18 -17.84 -6.56
CA TRP A 447 42.99 -18.65 -7.78
C TRP A 447 44.23 -18.62 -8.68
N MET A 448 44.90 -17.48 -8.82
CA MET A 448 46.16 -17.39 -9.57
C MET A 448 47.27 -18.21 -8.92
N ASN A 449 47.34 -18.24 -7.57
CA ASN A 449 48.27 -19.12 -6.85
C ASN A 449 47.97 -20.60 -7.09
N ILE A 450 46.70 -21.00 -7.06
CA ILE A 450 46.27 -22.38 -7.40
C ILE A 450 46.75 -22.74 -8.82
N LEU A 451 46.48 -21.87 -9.81
CA LEU A 451 46.92 -22.09 -11.18
C LEU A 451 48.44 -22.20 -11.29
N ARG A 452 49.20 -21.36 -10.57
CA ARG A 452 50.66 -21.41 -10.55
C ARG A 452 51.18 -22.75 -10.00
N ARG A 453 50.54 -23.26 -8.94
CA ARG A 453 50.91 -24.52 -8.27
C ARG A 453 50.44 -25.76 -9.02
N VAL A 454 49.49 -25.63 -9.95
CA VAL A 454 48.99 -26.71 -10.81
C VAL A 454 49.20 -26.32 -12.28
N PRO A 455 50.42 -26.48 -12.85
CA PRO A 455 50.76 -25.92 -14.16
C PRO A 455 49.87 -26.42 -15.30
N ASN A 456 49.51 -27.72 -15.29
CA ASN A 456 48.61 -28.32 -16.28
C ASN A 456 47.13 -28.18 -15.87
N SER A 457 46.68 -26.94 -15.69
CA SER A 457 45.28 -26.64 -15.38
C SER A 457 44.81 -25.34 -16.00
N VAL A 458 43.50 -25.20 -16.14
CA VAL A 458 42.83 -23.99 -16.62
C VAL A 458 41.71 -23.59 -15.67
N LEU A 459 41.38 -22.29 -15.65
CA LEU A 459 40.25 -21.74 -14.92
C LEU A 459 39.16 -21.34 -15.92
N TRP A 460 38.00 -21.98 -15.81
CA TRP A 460 36.86 -21.76 -16.68
C TRP A 460 35.82 -20.87 -15.99
N LEU A 461 35.61 -19.67 -16.54
CA LEU A 461 34.80 -18.61 -15.95
C LEU A 461 33.61 -18.26 -16.84
N VAL A 462 32.63 -17.54 -16.28
CA VAL A 462 31.64 -16.80 -17.05
C VAL A 462 32.06 -15.34 -17.11
N ALA A 463 32.10 -14.76 -18.30
CA ALA A 463 32.19 -13.31 -18.49
C ALA A 463 31.60 -12.99 -19.86
N ASP A 464 30.38 -12.48 -19.88
CA ASP A 464 29.64 -12.25 -21.12
C ASP A 464 30.23 -11.11 -21.96
N TYR A 465 30.89 -10.13 -21.33
CA TYR A 465 31.33 -8.90 -21.98
C TYR A 465 32.85 -8.87 -22.17
N PRO A 466 33.35 -8.47 -23.35
CA PRO A 466 34.78 -8.44 -23.65
C PRO A 466 35.63 -7.66 -22.65
N GLU A 467 35.14 -6.50 -22.19
CA GLU A 467 35.88 -5.60 -21.30
C GLU A 467 36.15 -6.26 -19.94
N VAL A 468 35.20 -7.04 -19.44
CA VAL A 468 35.37 -7.80 -18.20
C VAL A 468 36.38 -8.93 -18.38
N ARG A 469 36.42 -9.57 -19.56
CA ARG A 469 37.45 -10.57 -19.87
C ARG A 469 38.83 -9.94 -19.90
N GLU A 470 38.98 -8.79 -20.55
CA GLU A 470 40.26 -8.06 -20.59
C GLU A 470 40.72 -7.64 -19.19
N ASN A 471 39.81 -7.23 -18.31
CA ASN A 471 40.15 -6.94 -16.90
C ASN A 471 40.66 -8.18 -16.17
N LEU A 472 39.98 -9.32 -16.30
CA LEU A 472 40.42 -10.59 -15.69
C LEU A 472 41.75 -11.09 -16.28
N TYR A 473 41.94 -10.96 -17.59
CA TYR A 473 43.20 -11.29 -18.25
C TYR A 473 44.35 -10.42 -17.74
N ARG A 474 44.16 -9.11 -17.66
CA ARG A 474 45.17 -8.17 -17.15
C ARG A 474 45.59 -8.52 -15.72
N ASN A 475 44.63 -8.85 -14.85
CA ASN A 475 44.92 -9.28 -13.48
C ASN A 475 45.66 -10.63 -13.43
N ALA A 476 45.30 -11.58 -14.29
CA ALA A 476 45.99 -12.88 -14.38
C ALA A 476 47.43 -12.72 -14.88
N GLU A 477 47.64 -11.92 -15.92
CA GLU A 477 48.97 -11.62 -16.48
C GLU A 477 49.86 -10.88 -15.46
N ALA A 478 49.29 -9.92 -14.72
CA ALA A 478 49.99 -9.25 -13.63
C ALA A 478 50.41 -10.21 -12.51
N ALA A 479 49.65 -11.30 -12.28
CA ALA A 479 50.00 -12.38 -11.38
C ALA A 479 50.92 -13.45 -12.00
N GLY A 480 51.38 -13.26 -13.25
CA GLY A 480 52.27 -14.17 -13.97
C GLY A 480 51.58 -15.42 -14.52
N ILE A 481 50.27 -15.40 -14.74
CA ILE A 481 49.50 -16.49 -15.34
C ILE A 481 49.18 -16.15 -16.80
N ASP A 482 49.52 -17.07 -17.71
CA ASP A 482 49.23 -16.93 -19.14
C ASP A 482 47.72 -16.79 -19.37
N ARG A 483 47.32 -15.79 -20.19
CA ARG A 483 45.91 -15.49 -20.46
C ARG A 483 45.13 -16.68 -21.02
N ASN A 484 45.77 -17.58 -21.76
CA ASN A 484 45.10 -18.77 -22.33
C ASN A 484 44.70 -19.80 -21.26
N ARG A 485 45.18 -19.65 -20.02
CA ARG A 485 44.73 -20.46 -18.89
C ARG A 485 43.40 -20.00 -18.30
N LEU A 486 42.93 -18.81 -18.69
CA LEU A 486 41.59 -18.32 -18.38
C LEU A 486 40.69 -18.52 -19.60
N ILE A 487 39.74 -19.43 -19.48
CA ILE A 487 38.79 -19.76 -20.54
C ILE A 487 37.43 -19.21 -20.14
N PHE A 488 36.68 -18.70 -21.11
CA PHE A 488 35.36 -18.13 -20.86
C PHE A 488 34.27 -18.96 -21.52
N ASN A 489 33.29 -19.37 -20.72
CA ASN A 489 32.11 -20.09 -21.16
C ASN A 489 31.22 -19.19 -22.02
N THR A 490 30.66 -19.74 -23.10
CA THR A 490 29.69 -19.04 -23.94
C THR A 490 28.26 -19.22 -23.40
N ARG A 491 27.31 -18.41 -23.88
CA ARG A 491 25.90 -18.64 -23.55
C ARG A 491 25.42 -19.99 -24.06
N ALA A 492 24.52 -20.62 -23.31
CA ALA A 492 23.91 -21.90 -23.63
C ALA A 492 22.46 -21.91 -23.13
N VAL A 493 21.63 -22.76 -23.74
CA VAL A 493 20.29 -23.02 -23.18
C VAL A 493 20.41 -23.78 -21.84
N PRO A 494 19.43 -23.69 -20.93
CA PRO A 494 19.60 -24.16 -19.55
C PRO A 494 20.11 -25.60 -19.39
N ALA A 495 19.59 -26.55 -20.17
CA ALA A 495 20.00 -27.95 -20.09
C ALA A 495 21.44 -28.18 -20.58
N GLU A 496 21.88 -27.44 -21.61
CA GLU A 496 23.25 -27.47 -22.12
C GLU A 496 24.21 -26.77 -21.16
N TYR A 497 23.78 -25.66 -20.55
CA TYR A 497 24.51 -24.98 -19.49
C TYR A 497 24.80 -25.94 -18.32
N LEU A 498 23.80 -26.68 -17.84
CA LEU A 498 23.98 -27.70 -16.81
C LEU A 498 24.92 -28.83 -17.28
N ALA A 499 24.85 -29.22 -18.55
CA ALA A 499 25.71 -30.28 -19.08
C ALA A 499 27.20 -29.91 -19.09
N ARG A 500 27.52 -28.62 -19.23
CA ARG A 500 28.90 -28.10 -19.23
C ARG A 500 29.62 -28.30 -17.91
N TYR A 501 28.92 -28.27 -16.77
CA TYR A 501 29.53 -28.56 -15.47
C TYR A 501 30.20 -29.95 -15.41
N GLN A 502 29.72 -30.91 -16.20
CA GLN A 502 30.31 -32.27 -16.26
C GLN A 502 31.70 -32.31 -16.92
N LEU A 503 32.14 -31.22 -17.57
CA LEU A 503 33.46 -31.09 -18.19
C LEU A 503 34.53 -30.62 -17.21
N ALA A 504 34.12 -29.90 -16.16
CA ALA A 504 35.00 -29.40 -15.12
C ALA A 504 35.38 -30.50 -14.12
N ASP A 505 36.46 -30.28 -13.38
CA ASP A 505 36.98 -31.22 -12.38
C ASP A 505 36.69 -30.79 -10.95
N LEU A 506 36.88 -29.50 -10.65
CA LEU A 506 36.54 -28.91 -9.35
C LEU A 506 35.95 -27.52 -9.55
N PHE A 507 34.81 -27.25 -8.91
CA PHE A 507 34.27 -25.90 -8.83
C PHE A 507 34.98 -25.11 -7.73
N LEU A 508 35.48 -23.92 -8.05
CA LEU A 508 36.06 -22.97 -7.12
C LEU A 508 35.01 -21.92 -6.76
N ASP A 509 34.55 -21.93 -5.51
CA ASP A 509 33.57 -20.99 -5.00
C ASP A 509 34.16 -19.62 -4.66
N THR A 510 33.26 -18.65 -4.48
CA THR A 510 33.58 -17.24 -4.24
C THR A 510 33.44 -16.83 -2.78
N PHE A 511 34.15 -15.79 -2.34
CA PHE A 511 34.16 -15.27 -0.97
C PHE A 511 34.29 -13.73 -1.01
N PRO A 512 33.57 -12.96 -0.18
CA PRO A 512 32.63 -13.38 0.88
C PRO A 512 31.18 -13.61 0.40
N PHE A 513 30.95 -13.64 -0.91
CA PHE A 513 29.65 -13.98 -1.48
C PHE A 513 29.76 -15.29 -2.25
N ASN A 514 29.40 -16.41 -1.62
CA ASN A 514 29.41 -17.75 -2.21
C ASN A 514 28.41 -17.88 -3.38
N ALA A 515 28.60 -18.96 -4.13
CA ALA A 515 27.61 -19.56 -5.01
C ALA A 515 26.39 -20.05 -4.20
N GLY A 516 25.20 -19.80 -4.76
CA GLY A 516 23.93 -20.34 -4.28
C GLY A 516 23.36 -21.28 -5.34
N THR A 517 22.51 -20.76 -6.22
CA THR A 517 21.98 -21.49 -7.39
C THR A 517 23.10 -22.15 -8.21
N THR A 518 24.19 -21.43 -8.50
CA THR A 518 25.34 -21.94 -9.26
C THR A 518 26.06 -23.11 -8.57
N ALA A 519 26.06 -23.15 -7.23
CA ALA A 519 26.60 -24.27 -6.46
C ALA A 519 25.66 -25.48 -6.54
N SER A 520 24.36 -25.26 -6.38
CA SER A 520 23.36 -26.33 -6.57
C SER A 520 23.41 -26.91 -7.98
N ASP A 521 23.66 -26.08 -9.01
CA ASP A 521 23.80 -26.51 -10.40
C ASP A 521 25.04 -27.38 -10.61
N ALA A 522 26.18 -26.97 -10.04
CA ALA A 522 27.41 -27.76 -10.06
C ALA A 522 27.19 -29.14 -9.40
N LEU A 523 26.63 -29.16 -8.19
CA LEU A 523 26.36 -30.40 -7.45
C LEU A 523 25.33 -31.28 -8.17
N TRP A 524 24.29 -30.68 -8.77
CA TRP A 524 23.27 -31.38 -9.55
C TRP A 524 23.87 -32.05 -10.79
N ALA A 525 24.82 -31.39 -11.45
CA ALA A 525 25.57 -31.93 -12.57
C ALA A 525 26.69 -32.91 -12.15
N GLY A 526 26.88 -33.15 -10.85
CA GLY A 526 27.87 -34.07 -10.30
C GLY A 526 29.29 -33.49 -10.21
N LEU A 527 29.46 -32.18 -10.24
CA LEU A 527 30.74 -31.49 -10.06
C LEU A 527 30.95 -31.17 -8.57
N PRO A 528 32.00 -31.69 -7.90
CA PRO A 528 32.35 -31.27 -6.55
C PRO A 528 32.76 -29.80 -6.50
N LEU A 529 32.44 -29.14 -5.39
CA LEU A 529 32.67 -27.72 -5.16
C LEU A 529 33.47 -27.50 -3.88
N LEU A 530 34.51 -26.67 -3.96
CA LEU A 530 35.31 -26.21 -2.82
C LEU A 530 34.89 -24.80 -2.43
N THR A 531 34.63 -24.56 -1.14
CA THR A 531 34.20 -23.26 -0.62
C THR A 531 34.98 -22.82 0.61
N CYS A 532 35.02 -21.50 0.85
CA CYS A 532 35.54 -20.89 2.06
C CYS A 532 34.38 -20.29 2.84
N ALA A 533 34.16 -20.78 4.06
CA ALA A 533 33.05 -20.38 4.92
C ALA A 533 33.47 -19.27 5.91
N GLY A 534 32.77 -18.13 5.85
CA GLY A 534 33.01 -16.96 6.70
C GLY A 534 32.01 -16.78 7.84
N GLN A 535 31.78 -15.53 8.23
CA GLN A 535 30.88 -15.11 9.33
C GLN A 535 29.57 -14.45 8.86
N THR A 536 29.31 -14.45 7.55
CA THR A 536 28.12 -13.85 6.95
C THR A 536 27.25 -14.93 6.32
N PHE A 537 25.95 -14.67 6.14
CA PHE A 537 25.07 -15.59 5.41
C PHE A 537 25.61 -15.86 4.00
N SER A 538 25.96 -14.79 3.28
CA SER A 538 26.47 -14.86 1.91
C SER A 538 27.73 -15.71 1.77
N SER A 539 28.56 -15.78 2.81
CA SER A 539 29.81 -16.56 2.83
C SER A 539 29.65 -17.98 3.37
N ARG A 540 28.43 -18.46 3.61
CA ARG A 540 28.18 -19.79 4.18
C ARG A 540 27.19 -20.63 3.39
N MET A 541 26.57 -20.07 2.35
CA MET A 541 25.57 -20.77 1.54
C MET A 541 26.09 -22.07 0.96
N ALA A 542 27.24 -22.05 0.27
CA ALA A 542 27.77 -23.25 -0.37
C ALA A 542 28.17 -24.33 0.63
N GLY A 543 28.64 -23.94 1.83
CA GLY A 543 28.95 -24.89 2.89
C GLY A 543 27.70 -25.60 3.43
N SER A 544 26.56 -24.91 3.52
CA SER A 544 25.27 -25.55 3.83
C SER A 544 24.90 -26.59 2.76
N LEU A 545 25.03 -26.24 1.47
CA LEU A 545 24.75 -27.18 0.38
C LEU A 545 25.68 -28.41 0.41
N LEU A 546 26.97 -28.21 0.72
CA LEU A 546 27.95 -29.30 0.84
C LEU A 546 27.63 -30.27 1.98
N ARG A 547 27.10 -29.77 3.11
CA ARG A 547 26.61 -30.64 4.20
C ARG A 547 25.42 -31.47 3.74
N ALA A 548 24.51 -30.89 2.98
CA ALA A 548 23.30 -31.57 2.49
C ALA A 548 23.57 -32.65 1.41
N VAL A 549 24.78 -32.69 0.85
CA VAL A 549 25.25 -33.75 -0.08
C VAL A 549 26.36 -34.64 0.50
N ASP A 550 26.62 -34.53 1.81
CA ASP A 550 27.63 -35.29 2.54
C ASP A 550 29.07 -35.09 2.01
N LEU A 551 29.44 -33.85 1.69
CA LEU A 551 30.78 -33.44 1.24
C LEU A 551 31.37 -32.31 2.11
N SER A 552 31.18 -32.36 3.43
CA SER A 552 31.66 -31.32 4.36
C SER A 552 33.18 -31.14 4.37
N GLN A 553 33.95 -32.11 3.89
CA GLN A 553 35.40 -32.01 3.73
C GLN A 553 35.85 -30.98 2.68
N LEU A 554 34.92 -30.44 1.89
CA LEU A 554 35.18 -29.38 0.91
C LEU A 554 34.86 -27.97 1.44
N ILE A 555 34.64 -27.85 2.76
CA ILE A 555 34.44 -26.57 3.44
C ILE A 555 35.75 -26.18 4.12
N THR A 556 36.31 -25.03 3.72
CA THR A 556 37.47 -24.42 4.38
C THR A 556 37.06 -23.12 5.09
N HIS A 557 37.96 -22.51 5.87
CA HIS A 557 37.64 -21.34 6.70
C HIS A 557 38.62 -20.17 6.55
N ASN A 558 39.59 -20.32 5.65
CA ASN A 558 40.55 -19.28 5.30
C ASN A 558 41.13 -19.58 3.90
N PHE A 559 41.79 -18.59 3.31
CA PHE A 559 42.34 -18.70 1.96
C PHE A 559 43.52 -19.68 1.86
N ALA A 560 44.33 -19.85 2.90
CA ALA A 560 45.45 -20.79 2.88
C ALA A 560 44.96 -22.24 2.76
N ASP A 561 43.98 -22.63 3.60
CA ASP A 561 43.36 -23.95 3.55
C ASP A 561 42.58 -24.17 2.24
N TYR A 562 41.92 -23.12 1.74
CA TYR A 562 41.25 -23.15 0.44
C TYR A 562 42.23 -23.45 -0.70
N GLU A 563 43.35 -22.72 -0.77
CA GLU A 563 44.40 -22.92 -1.76
C GLU A 563 44.99 -24.34 -1.66
N GLU A 564 45.37 -24.76 -0.46
CA GLU A 564 45.98 -26.06 -0.22
C GLU A 564 45.05 -27.19 -0.62
N LYS A 565 43.76 -27.10 -0.26
CA LYS A 565 42.76 -28.10 -0.63
C LYS A 565 42.56 -28.18 -2.14
N ALA A 566 42.53 -27.06 -2.84
CA ALA A 566 42.39 -27.03 -4.29
C ALA A 566 43.57 -27.73 -4.98
N VAL A 567 44.80 -27.42 -4.54
CA VAL A 567 46.04 -28.02 -5.08
C VAL A 567 46.13 -29.51 -4.74
N GLU A 568 45.79 -29.91 -3.51
CA GLU A 568 45.73 -31.30 -3.08
C GLU A 568 44.78 -32.12 -3.96
N LEU A 569 43.58 -31.59 -4.23
CA LEU A 569 42.55 -32.24 -5.03
C LEU A 569 42.93 -32.32 -6.51
N ALA A 570 43.53 -31.27 -7.06
CA ALA A 570 44.00 -31.27 -8.45
C ALA A 570 45.10 -32.29 -8.70
N ASN A 571 45.94 -32.56 -7.69
CA ASN A 571 46.97 -33.60 -7.74
C ASN A 571 46.46 -35.00 -7.38
N ASN A 572 45.17 -35.17 -7.04
CA ASN A 572 44.55 -36.46 -6.71
C ASN A 572 43.27 -36.74 -7.52
N PRO A 573 43.39 -37.06 -8.82
CA PRO A 573 42.23 -37.34 -9.69
C PRO A 573 41.29 -38.44 -9.17
N GLN A 574 41.82 -39.43 -8.45
CA GLN A 574 41.01 -40.51 -7.87
C GLN A 574 40.02 -40.00 -6.81
N ARG A 575 40.41 -38.99 -6.02
CA ARG A 575 39.51 -38.38 -5.02
C ARG A 575 38.39 -37.59 -5.68
N ILE A 576 38.71 -36.81 -6.71
CA ILE A 576 37.71 -36.11 -7.53
C ILE A 576 36.74 -37.12 -8.15
N ALA A 577 37.26 -38.19 -8.77
CA ALA A 577 36.43 -39.23 -9.37
C ALA A 577 35.52 -39.94 -8.34
N ALA A 578 36.00 -40.17 -7.12
CA ALA A 578 35.19 -40.73 -6.04
C ALA A 578 34.04 -39.80 -5.63
N MET A 579 34.31 -38.50 -5.45
CA MET A 579 33.26 -37.52 -5.13
C MET A 579 32.25 -37.36 -6.26
N LYS A 580 32.70 -37.33 -7.52
CA LYS A 580 31.81 -37.32 -8.70
C LYS A 580 30.89 -38.55 -8.72
N ARG A 581 31.41 -39.75 -8.42
CA ARG A 581 30.58 -40.97 -8.28
C ARG A 581 29.58 -40.89 -7.13
N GLN A 582 29.99 -40.36 -5.97
CA GLN A 582 29.08 -40.15 -4.83
C GLN A 582 27.94 -39.21 -5.18
N LEU A 583 28.24 -38.06 -5.80
CA LEU A 583 27.22 -37.11 -6.23
C LEU A 583 26.25 -37.72 -7.24
N GLN A 584 26.74 -38.49 -8.21
CA GLN A 584 25.89 -39.18 -9.18
C GLN A 584 25.01 -40.25 -8.51
N ALA A 585 25.56 -41.07 -7.61
CA ALA A 585 24.85 -42.15 -6.95
C ALA A 585 23.72 -41.64 -6.03
N ASN A 586 23.98 -40.56 -5.28
CA ASN A 586 23.06 -40.04 -4.28
C ASN A 586 22.22 -38.85 -4.78
N ARG A 587 22.34 -38.44 -6.05
CA ARG A 587 21.72 -37.23 -6.61
C ARG A 587 20.22 -37.10 -6.33
N LEU A 588 19.48 -38.21 -6.32
CA LEU A 588 18.03 -38.22 -6.10
C LEU A 588 17.62 -38.56 -4.65
N THR A 589 18.59 -38.82 -3.77
CA THR A 589 18.36 -39.30 -2.40
C THR A 589 19.03 -38.43 -1.34
N CYS A 590 19.99 -37.58 -1.70
CA CYS A 590 20.60 -36.63 -0.77
C CYS A 590 19.61 -35.53 -0.39
N ALA A 591 19.80 -34.94 0.79
CA ALA A 591 18.85 -33.98 1.32
C ALA A 591 18.72 -32.71 0.45
N LEU A 592 19.78 -32.32 -0.26
CA LEU A 592 19.79 -31.13 -1.12
C LEU A 592 18.78 -31.19 -2.29
N PHE A 593 18.56 -32.39 -2.86
CA PHE A 593 17.73 -32.58 -4.05
C PHE A 593 16.47 -33.44 -3.81
N ASP A 594 16.23 -33.84 -2.56
CA ASP A 594 14.96 -34.41 -2.12
C ASP A 594 13.95 -33.28 -1.85
N SER A 595 13.45 -32.66 -2.92
CA SER A 595 12.47 -31.57 -2.85
C SER A 595 11.20 -31.95 -2.06
N PRO A 596 10.63 -33.17 -2.19
CA PRO A 596 9.53 -33.61 -1.33
C PRO A 596 9.86 -33.59 0.17
N ARG A 597 11.06 -34.03 0.58
CA ARG A 597 11.51 -33.91 1.98
C ARG A 597 11.64 -32.46 2.40
N PHE A 598 12.24 -31.62 1.56
CA PHE A 598 12.36 -30.18 1.84
C PHE A 598 10.98 -29.55 2.06
N VAL A 599 10.02 -29.77 1.17
CA VAL A 599 8.68 -29.17 1.27
C VAL A 599 8.00 -29.59 2.57
N ARG A 600 8.04 -30.89 2.93
CA ARG A 600 7.49 -31.36 4.22
C ARG A 600 8.15 -30.69 5.43
N ASN A 601 9.46 -30.49 5.38
CA ASN A 601 10.20 -29.82 6.45
C ASN A 601 9.84 -28.33 6.54
N MET A 602 9.72 -27.65 5.39
CA MET A 602 9.29 -26.26 5.32
C MET A 602 7.86 -26.11 5.84
N GLU A 603 6.92 -26.95 5.40
CA GLU A 603 5.54 -26.99 5.90
C GLU A 603 5.47 -27.17 7.41
N ALA A 604 6.25 -28.10 7.96
CA ALA A 604 6.33 -28.31 9.40
C ALA A 604 6.88 -27.07 10.14
N ALA A 605 7.84 -26.35 9.54
CA ALA A 605 8.35 -25.10 10.10
C ALA A 605 7.30 -23.97 10.03
N LEU A 606 6.58 -23.85 8.91
CA LEU A 606 5.50 -22.88 8.72
C LEU A 606 4.35 -23.09 9.72
N LEU A 607 3.93 -24.33 9.94
CA LEU A 607 2.89 -24.67 10.92
C LEU A 607 3.27 -24.29 12.36
N LYS A 608 4.56 -24.32 12.71
CA LYS A 608 5.04 -23.92 14.05
C LYS A 608 4.91 -22.41 14.30
N VAL A 609 5.03 -21.60 13.25
CA VAL A 609 5.02 -20.13 13.37
C VAL A 609 3.67 -19.51 13.02
N ALA A 610 2.77 -20.27 12.38
CA ALA A 610 1.40 -19.84 12.09
C ALA A 610 0.70 -19.37 13.38
N LYS A 611 0.07 -18.19 13.32
CA LYS A 611 -0.63 -17.61 14.46
C LYS A 611 -2.02 -18.24 14.60
N PRO A 612 -2.46 -18.58 15.82
CA PRO A 612 -3.81 -19.09 16.04
C PRO A 612 -4.85 -18.00 15.78
N ALA A 613 -6.08 -18.42 15.47
CA ALA A 613 -7.22 -17.52 15.42
C ALA A 613 -7.41 -16.78 16.74
N ALA A 614 -8.00 -15.59 16.70
CA ALA A 614 -8.40 -14.89 17.90
C ALA A 614 -9.33 -15.81 18.75
N PRO A 615 -9.18 -15.84 20.09
CA PRO A 615 -10.07 -16.61 20.94
C PRO A 615 -11.52 -16.20 20.65
N ARG A 616 -12.34 -17.14 20.17
CA ARG A 616 -13.78 -16.93 20.10
C ARG A 616 -14.27 -16.84 21.55
N LEU A 617 -14.97 -15.76 21.90
CA LEU A 617 -15.66 -15.66 23.19
C LEU A 617 -16.51 -16.93 23.35
N ALA A 618 -16.34 -17.61 24.49
CA ALA A 618 -17.08 -18.84 24.76
C ALA A 618 -18.58 -18.56 24.66
N ALA A 619 -19.30 -19.39 23.89
CA ALA A 619 -20.75 -19.36 23.90
C ALA A 619 -21.21 -19.55 25.35
N PRO A 620 -22.18 -18.77 25.85
CA PRO A 620 -22.69 -18.91 27.20
C PRO A 620 -23.11 -20.36 27.44
N ALA A 621 -22.59 -20.95 28.52
CA ALA A 621 -22.76 -22.36 28.86
C ALA A 621 -24.19 -22.64 29.35
N HIS A 622 -25.19 -22.53 28.47
CA HIS A 622 -26.53 -23.12 28.56
C HIS A 622 -27.23 -22.99 27.19
N ALA A 623 -26.70 -23.67 26.17
CA ALA A 623 -27.46 -23.93 24.95
C ALA A 623 -28.10 -25.32 25.07
N VAL A 624 -29.39 -25.33 25.38
CA VAL A 624 -30.22 -26.55 25.29
C VAL A 624 -30.36 -26.87 23.80
N HIS A 625 -29.93 -28.05 23.38
CA HIS A 625 -30.25 -28.57 22.06
C HIS A 625 -31.74 -28.96 22.03
N PRO A 626 -32.58 -28.41 21.13
CA PRO A 626 -33.90 -28.95 20.92
C PRO A 626 -33.76 -30.28 20.19
N SER A 627 -34.37 -31.31 20.77
CA SER A 627 -34.62 -32.61 20.16
C SER A 627 -35.33 -32.46 18.81
N GLU A 628 -34.95 -33.31 17.86
CA GLU A 628 -35.75 -33.65 16.69
C GLU A 628 -37.16 -34.07 17.12
N GLU A 629 -38.14 -33.78 16.25
CA GLU A 629 -39.58 -34.04 16.40
C GLU A 629 -40.38 -33.00 17.21
N ALA A 630 -40.64 -31.86 16.58
CA ALA A 630 -41.93 -31.19 16.72
C ALA A 630 -42.29 -30.52 15.40
N SER A 631 -43.39 -30.97 14.79
CA SER A 631 -44.03 -30.23 13.71
C SER A 631 -44.34 -28.81 14.22
N PRO A 632 -43.93 -27.74 13.52
CA PRO A 632 -44.07 -26.40 14.06
C PRO A 632 -45.56 -26.10 14.27
N ALA A 633 -45.89 -25.63 15.48
CA ALA A 633 -47.20 -25.11 15.77
C ALA A 633 -47.55 -24.00 14.75
N PRO A 634 -48.81 -23.85 14.33
CA PRO A 634 -49.19 -22.83 13.36
C PRO A 634 -48.74 -21.46 13.86
N VAL A 635 -48.02 -20.72 13.01
CA VAL A 635 -47.57 -19.35 13.30
C VAL A 635 -48.81 -18.54 13.68
N ARG A 636 -48.80 -18.04 14.91
CA ARG A 636 -49.86 -17.20 15.43
C ARG A 636 -49.71 -15.82 14.79
N ILE A 637 -50.64 -15.46 13.91
CA ILE A 637 -50.59 -14.22 13.13
C ILE A 637 -50.44 -12.99 14.03
N ASP A 638 -51.04 -13.01 15.22
CA ASP A 638 -50.93 -11.98 16.27
C ASP A 638 -49.53 -11.84 16.90
N GLN A 639 -48.61 -12.78 16.62
CA GLN A 639 -47.24 -12.80 17.14
C GLN A 639 -46.18 -12.42 16.10
N ILE A 640 -46.55 -12.24 14.83
CA ILE A 640 -45.62 -11.81 13.78
C ILE A 640 -45.15 -10.38 14.11
N PRO A 641 -43.85 -10.14 14.34
CA PRO A 641 -43.36 -8.80 14.61
C PRO A 641 -43.44 -7.95 13.33
N ILE A 642 -43.80 -6.69 13.53
CA ILE A 642 -43.91 -5.68 12.47
C ILE A 642 -42.76 -4.71 12.66
N VAL A 643 -42.01 -4.43 11.61
CA VAL A 643 -40.90 -3.47 11.60
C VAL A 643 -41.22 -2.36 10.61
N THR A 644 -41.19 -1.12 11.07
CA THR A 644 -41.31 0.07 10.24
C THR A 644 -40.10 0.96 10.45
N VAL A 645 -39.62 1.59 9.36
CA VAL A 645 -38.51 2.56 9.43
C VAL A 645 -39.09 3.95 9.14
N SER A 646 -38.82 4.88 10.04
CA SER A 646 -39.41 6.23 10.09
C SER A 646 -38.35 7.32 9.91
N TYR A 647 -38.75 8.44 9.30
CA TYR A 647 -37.97 9.68 9.23
C TYR A 647 -38.91 10.88 9.33
N ASN A 648 -38.55 11.88 10.14
CA ASN A 648 -39.08 13.24 10.28
C ASN A 648 -40.60 13.46 10.07
N ALA A 649 -41.45 12.47 10.36
CA ALA A 649 -42.88 12.52 10.10
C ALA A 649 -43.70 11.84 11.21
N PRO A 650 -43.87 12.52 12.37
CA PRO A 650 -44.62 11.98 13.49
C PRO A 650 -46.08 11.67 13.13
N ASP A 651 -46.70 12.49 12.29
CA ASP A 651 -48.10 12.33 11.89
C ASP A 651 -48.35 11.05 11.06
N LEU A 652 -47.37 10.62 10.26
CA LEU A 652 -47.45 9.37 9.50
C LEU A 652 -47.38 8.15 10.43
N ILE A 653 -46.45 8.17 11.39
CA ILE A 653 -46.35 7.10 12.41
C ILE A 653 -47.60 7.06 13.29
N GLU A 654 -48.15 8.21 13.67
CA GLU A 654 -49.41 8.26 14.40
C GLU A 654 -50.55 7.66 13.57
N ALA A 655 -50.64 7.99 12.27
CA ALA A 655 -51.67 7.43 11.40
C ALA A 655 -51.53 5.91 11.21
N LEU A 656 -50.32 5.41 10.97
CA LEU A 656 -50.03 3.98 10.88
C LEU A 656 -50.42 3.27 12.17
N LEU A 657 -49.95 3.71 13.33
CA LEU A 657 -50.23 3.06 14.60
C LEU A 657 -51.71 3.13 14.96
N ARG A 658 -52.35 4.30 14.77
CA ARG A 658 -53.78 4.49 15.01
C ARG A 658 -54.65 3.53 14.19
N THR A 659 -54.32 3.34 12.91
CA THR A 659 -55.10 2.48 12.01
C THR A 659 -54.76 1.01 12.21
N LEU A 660 -53.49 0.66 12.39
CA LEU A 660 -53.04 -0.71 12.69
C LEU A 660 -53.66 -1.24 13.98
N ARG A 661 -53.70 -0.43 15.04
CA ARG A 661 -54.21 -0.84 16.37
C ARG A 661 -55.73 -1.02 16.43
N GLN A 662 -56.48 -0.58 15.42
CA GLN A 662 -57.91 -0.93 15.30
C GLN A 662 -58.12 -2.41 14.98
N HIS A 663 -57.10 -3.09 14.45
CA HIS A 663 -57.22 -4.44 13.91
C HIS A 663 -56.16 -5.43 14.44
N TYR A 664 -54.97 -4.97 14.81
CA TYR A 664 -53.82 -5.83 15.14
C TYR A 664 -53.10 -5.41 16.42
N THR A 665 -52.78 -6.39 17.27
CA THR A 665 -52.05 -6.22 18.54
C THR A 665 -50.58 -6.62 18.47
N ASN A 666 -50.10 -6.95 17.27
CA ASN A 666 -48.73 -7.38 16.98
C ASN A 666 -47.69 -6.43 17.57
N ARG A 667 -46.52 -6.98 17.94
CA ARG A 667 -45.35 -6.19 18.36
C ARG A 667 -44.88 -5.36 17.17
N VAL A 668 -44.80 -4.05 17.35
CA VAL A 668 -44.32 -3.12 16.32
C VAL A 668 -42.99 -2.55 16.77
N TYR A 669 -41.96 -2.61 15.93
CA TYR A 669 -40.69 -1.94 16.11
C TYR A 669 -40.64 -0.74 15.16
N VAL A 670 -40.56 0.46 15.73
CA VAL A 670 -40.41 1.70 14.98
C VAL A 670 -38.94 2.10 15.03
N ILE A 671 -38.23 1.81 13.94
CA ILE A 671 -36.82 2.18 13.75
C ILE A 671 -36.78 3.60 13.21
N ASP A 672 -36.32 4.56 13.99
CA ASP A 672 -36.45 5.97 13.63
C ASP A 672 -35.10 6.68 13.44
N GLY A 673 -34.98 7.33 12.29
CA GLY A 673 -33.82 8.16 11.93
C GLY A 673 -34.09 9.65 12.03
N SER A 674 -35.18 10.05 12.69
CA SER A 674 -35.56 11.46 12.77
C SER A 674 -34.58 12.25 13.63
N ASN A 675 -34.59 13.57 13.45
CA ASN A 675 -33.88 14.45 14.38
C ASN A 675 -34.45 14.29 15.80
N PRO A 676 -33.69 14.63 16.85
CA PRO A 676 -34.11 14.38 18.24
C PRO A 676 -35.46 15.00 18.62
N ASP A 677 -35.77 16.22 18.14
CA ASP A 677 -37.02 16.91 18.45
C ASP A 677 -38.24 16.20 17.85
N VAL A 678 -38.09 15.63 16.65
CA VAL A 678 -39.12 14.84 15.98
C VAL A 678 -39.16 13.41 16.51
N ALA A 679 -38.01 12.83 16.86
CA ALA A 679 -37.92 11.52 17.50
C ALA A 679 -38.64 11.51 18.85
N GLU A 680 -38.57 12.59 19.64
CA GLU A 680 -39.34 12.69 20.89
C GLU A 680 -40.85 12.87 20.65
N GLN A 681 -41.26 13.53 19.55
CA GLN A 681 -42.67 13.54 19.14
C GLN A 681 -43.15 12.15 18.74
N ILE A 682 -42.33 11.41 17.98
CA ILE A 682 -42.63 10.03 17.59
C ILE A 682 -42.64 9.12 18.83
N ARG A 683 -41.70 9.30 19.78
CA ARG A 683 -41.69 8.58 21.05
C ARG A 683 -42.98 8.82 21.82
N ALA A 684 -43.40 10.07 21.96
CA ALA A 684 -44.64 10.41 22.66
C ALA A 684 -45.87 9.76 21.99
N ILE A 685 -45.87 9.64 20.67
CA ILE A 685 -46.89 8.91 19.91
C ILE A 685 -46.80 7.41 20.20
N THR A 686 -45.62 6.79 20.06
CA THR A 686 -45.43 5.34 20.24
C THR A 686 -45.72 4.88 21.66
N ASP A 687 -45.36 5.69 22.67
CA ASP A 687 -45.63 5.42 24.08
C ASP A 687 -47.15 5.42 24.39
N GLY A 688 -47.95 6.05 23.53
CA GLY A 688 -49.41 6.03 23.59
C GLY A 688 -50.05 4.75 23.05
N TYR A 689 -49.29 3.83 22.46
CA TYR A 689 -49.80 2.59 21.87
C TYR A 689 -49.15 1.34 22.48
N ASP A 690 -49.98 0.38 22.88
CA ASP A 690 -49.51 -0.89 23.42
C ASP A 690 -48.70 -1.70 22.40
N ASN A 691 -47.72 -2.47 22.90
CA ASN A 691 -46.85 -3.34 22.10
C ASN A 691 -46.10 -2.62 20.96
N VAL A 692 -45.77 -1.34 21.14
CA VAL A 692 -44.88 -0.60 20.24
C VAL A 692 -43.54 -0.37 20.94
N GLU A 693 -42.46 -0.66 20.24
CA GLU A 693 -41.09 -0.37 20.67
C GLU A 693 -40.49 0.66 19.75
N PHE A 694 -40.17 1.82 20.31
CA PHE A 694 -39.53 2.90 19.59
C PHE A 694 -38.02 2.85 19.76
N ILE A 695 -37.32 2.82 18.62
CA ILE A 695 -35.87 2.66 18.56
C ILE A 695 -35.28 3.83 17.77
N PRO A 696 -34.97 4.95 18.46
CA PRO A 696 -34.39 6.12 17.83
C PRO A 696 -32.89 5.96 17.65
N PHE A 697 -32.39 6.28 16.46
CA PHE A 697 -30.96 6.29 16.16
C PHE A 697 -30.32 7.65 16.41
N GLY A 698 -31.11 8.73 16.46
CA GLY A 698 -30.60 10.08 16.67
C GLY A 698 -29.79 10.64 15.50
N TYR A 699 -29.77 9.94 14.36
CA TYR A 699 -29.20 10.35 13.09
C TYR A 699 -30.01 9.72 11.95
N ASN A 700 -29.88 10.24 10.72
CA ASN A 700 -30.64 9.78 9.56
C ASN A 700 -30.30 8.33 9.18
N ILE A 701 -31.02 7.36 9.75
CA ILE A 701 -30.97 5.96 9.35
C ILE A 701 -32.04 5.71 8.29
N HIS A 702 -31.61 5.29 7.11
CA HIS A 702 -32.50 5.05 5.98
C HIS A 702 -33.01 3.59 5.97
N HIS A 703 -34.09 3.32 5.21
CA HIS A 703 -34.79 2.02 5.18
C HIS A 703 -33.86 0.79 5.08
N GLY A 704 -32.90 0.76 4.15
CA GLY A 704 -32.01 -0.40 4.00
C GLY A 704 -31.17 -0.69 5.24
N PRO A 705 -30.31 0.25 5.67
CA PRO A 705 -29.57 0.13 6.92
C PRO A 705 -30.44 -0.12 8.16
N GLY A 706 -31.62 0.52 8.26
CA GLY A 706 -32.56 0.32 9.37
C GLY A 706 -33.12 -1.10 9.43
N MET A 707 -33.53 -1.66 8.28
CA MET A 707 -33.98 -3.06 8.21
C MET A 707 -32.85 -4.04 8.52
N SER A 708 -31.65 -3.80 8.00
CA SER A 708 -30.49 -4.65 8.26
C SER A 708 -30.11 -4.63 9.73
N TRP A 709 -30.17 -3.46 10.37
CA TRP A 709 -29.98 -3.35 11.80
C TRP A 709 -31.05 -4.13 12.57
N ALA A 710 -32.33 -3.97 12.24
CA ALA A 710 -33.43 -4.66 12.92
C ALA A 710 -33.26 -6.19 12.88
N ILE A 711 -32.92 -6.74 11.72
CA ILE A 711 -32.70 -8.19 11.53
C ILE A 711 -31.53 -8.70 12.38
N ASN A 712 -30.47 -7.90 12.54
CA ASN A 712 -29.26 -8.32 13.23
C ASN A 712 -29.32 -8.12 14.76
N HIS A 713 -30.16 -7.21 15.25
CA HIS A 713 -30.11 -6.77 16.66
C HIS A 713 -31.37 -7.04 17.47
N LEU A 714 -32.54 -7.18 16.84
CA LEU A 714 -33.80 -7.38 17.57
C LEU A 714 -34.12 -8.85 17.87
N GLY A 715 -33.19 -9.77 17.58
CA GLY A 715 -33.40 -11.20 17.80
C GLY A 715 -34.57 -11.76 16.99
N LEU A 716 -34.90 -11.14 15.84
CA LEU A 716 -36.02 -11.56 15.00
C LEU A 716 -35.80 -12.98 14.49
N SER A 717 -36.85 -13.79 14.53
CA SER A 717 -36.86 -15.16 14.01
C SER A 717 -38.21 -15.48 13.39
N GLY A 718 -38.20 -16.34 12.39
CA GLY A 718 -39.36 -16.70 11.59
C GLY A 718 -39.85 -15.56 10.70
N GLU A 719 -41.18 -15.42 10.63
CA GLU A 719 -41.85 -14.46 9.76
C GLU A 719 -41.82 -13.06 10.37
N VAL A 720 -41.46 -12.06 9.58
CA VAL A 720 -41.43 -10.65 9.99
C VAL A 720 -42.07 -9.79 8.92
N LEU A 721 -42.99 -8.92 9.33
CA LEU A 721 -43.63 -7.97 8.43
C LEU A 721 -42.85 -6.66 8.41
N PHE A 722 -42.39 -6.23 7.24
CA PHE A 722 -41.89 -4.88 7.02
C PHE A 722 -42.98 -4.01 6.39
N LEU A 723 -43.28 -2.88 7.02
CA LEU A 723 -44.26 -1.89 6.57
C LEU A 723 -43.61 -0.51 6.47
N ASP A 724 -43.98 0.24 5.44
CA ASP A 724 -43.60 1.64 5.34
C ASP A 724 -44.30 2.50 6.40
N SER A 725 -43.72 3.66 6.69
CA SER A 725 -44.22 4.56 7.74
C SER A 725 -45.52 5.31 7.36
N ASP A 726 -45.82 5.41 6.07
CA ASP A 726 -47.00 6.07 5.49
C ASP A 726 -48.12 5.11 5.06
N VAL A 727 -48.07 3.86 5.51
CA VAL A 727 -49.16 2.89 5.32
C VAL A 727 -50.26 3.13 6.36
N GLU A 728 -51.51 3.21 5.90
CA GLU A 728 -52.70 3.18 6.76
C GLU A 728 -53.49 1.88 6.55
N ILE A 729 -53.95 1.24 7.63
CA ILE A 729 -54.74 0.01 7.56
C ILE A 729 -56.24 0.35 7.51
N LEU A 730 -56.93 -0.04 6.43
CA LEU A 730 -58.35 0.25 6.22
C LEU A 730 -59.28 -0.87 6.69
N LYS A 731 -58.83 -2.12 6.54
CA LYS A 731 -59.59 -3.33 6.89
C LYS A 731 -58.67 -4.42 7.43
N PRO A 732 -59.15 -5.27 8.35
CA PRO A 732 -58.41 -6.46 8.77
C PRO A 732 -58.34 -7.49 7.64
N GLY A 733 -57.43 -8.46 7.73
CA GLY A 733 -57.25 -9.55 6.77
C GLY A 733 -55.99 -9.44 5.91
N PHE A 734 -55.24 -8.34 5.97
CA PHE A 734 -54.08 -8.10 5.10
C PHE A 734 -52.87 -8.97 5.52
N LEU A 735 -52.59 -9.03 6.83
CA LEU A 735 -51.50 -9.83 7.35
C LEU A 735 -51.81 -11.33 7.24
N GLU A 736 -53.07 -11.71 7.44
CA GLU A 736 -53.58 -13.06 7.20
C GLU A 736 -53.41 -13.47 5.73
N SER A 737 -53.70 -12.55 4.81
CA SER A 737 -53.51 -12.81 3.38
C SER A 737 -52.04 -12.97 3.03
N LEU A 738 -51.14 -12.10 3.52
CA LEU A 738 -49.69 -12.25 3.31
C LEU A 738 -49.18 -13.58 3.89
N HIS A 739 -49.54 -13.89 5.13
CA HIS A 739 -49.16 -15.14 5.80
C HIS A 739 -49.62 -16.37 5.00
N SER A 740 -50.86 -16.37 4.51
CA SER A 740 -51.39 -17.49 3.70
C SER A 740 -50.65 -17.73 2.38
N ASN A 741 -49.88 -16.73 1.89
CA ASN A 741 -49.10 -16.81 0.67
C ASN A 741 -47.60 -17.09 0.92
N LEU A 742 -47.10 -16.89 2.15
CA LEU A 742 -45.70 -17.12 2.49
C LEU A 742 -45.47 -18.59 2.87
N LYS A 743 -44.57 -19.27 2.14
CA LYS A 743 -44.11 -20.61 2.50
C LYS A 743 -42.78 -20.55 3.27
N PRO A 744 -42.46 -21.53 4.13
CA PRO A 744 -41.25 -21.50 4.97
C PRO A 744 -39.94 -21.29 4.21
N GLU A 745 -39.83 -21.80 2.98
CA GLU A 745 -38.64 -21.68 2.13
C GLU A 745 -38.53 -20.35 1.38
N MET A 746 -39.58 -19.54 1.36
CA MET A 746 -39.62 -18.31 0.59
C MET A 746 -38.86 -17.19 1.28
N TYR A 747 -38.24 -16.32 0.49
CA TYR A 747 -37.61 -15.11 0.99
C TYR A 747 -38.67 -14.12 1.48
N GLY A 748 -39.73 -13.90 0.70
CA GLY A 748 -40.83 -13.03 1.12
C GLY A 748 -41.95 -12.86 0.09
N VAL A 749 -43.07 -12.33 0.55
CA VAL A 749 -44.26 -12.02 -0.26
C VAL A 749 -44.68 -10.57 -0.06
N GLY A 750 -45.20 -9.93 -1.12
CA GLY A 750 -45.56 -8.51 -1.09
C GLY A 750 -45.75 -7.93 -2.49
N ASN A 751 -45.37 -6.68 -2.72
CA ASN A 751 -45.39 -6.09 -4.07
C ASN A 751 -44.07 -6.38 -4.81
N VAL A 752 -44.09 -7.14 -5.89
CA VAL A 752 -42.91 -7.42 -6.72
C VAL A 752 -42.97 -6.60 -8.01
N GLN A 753 -41.97 -5.74 -8.20
CA GLN A 753 -41.80 -4.90 -9.39
C GLN A 753 -40.58 -5.34 -10.20
N TRP A 754 -40.51 -4.98 -11.48
CA TRP A 754 -39.37 -5.30 -12.33
C TRP A 754 -38.46 -4.09 -12.49
N VAL A 755 -37.17 -4.23 -12.16
CA VAL A 755 -36.19 -3.13 -12.23
C VAL A 755 -34.92 -3.53 -12.99
N ASN A 756 -34.11 -2.56 -13.43
CA ASN A 756 -32.77 -2.85 -13.96
C ASN A 756 -31.71 -2.98 -12.83
N GLU A 757 -30.45 -3.30 -13.19
CA GLU A 757 -29.32 -3.39 -12.24
C GLU A 757 -29.05 -2.10 -11.45
N SER A 758 -29.58 -0.96 -11.91
CA SER A 758 -29.50 0.33 -11.24
C SER A 758 -30.76 0.68 -10.42
N GLY A 759 -31.76 -0.19 -10.37
CA GLY A 759 -32.99 -0.02 -9.59
C GLY A 759 -34.12 0.76 -10.26
N HIS A 760 -34.04 1.06 -11.56
CA HIS A 760 -35.09 1.77 -12.29
C HIS A 760 -36.14 0.79 -12.87
N SER A 761 -37.43 1.13 -12.75
CA SER A 761 -38.55 0.31 -13.25
C SER A 761 -38.44 -0.03 -14.74
N ARG A 762 -38.85 -1.25 -15.11
CA ARG A 762 -38.95 -1.74 -16.49
C ARG A 762 -40.25 -2.52 -16.70
N ASP A 763 -40.75 -2.51 -17.93
CA ASP A 763 -42.06 -3.10 -18.26
C ASP A 763 -42.03 -4.64 -18.32
N VAL A 764 -40.96 -5.24 -18.87
CA VAL A 764 -40.70 -6.70 -18.85
C VAL A 764 -39.19 -6.96 -19.07
N ASP A 765 -38.65 -8.09 -18.57
CA ASP A 765 -37.22 -8.50 -18.58
C ASP A 765 -36.29 -7.79 -17.57
N GLY A 766 -36.82 -7.42 -16.40
CA GLY A 766 -36.04 -6.87 -15.29
C GLY A 766 -35.62 -7.91 -14.23
N ILE A 767 -34.99 -7.41 -13.18
CA ILE A 767 -34.76 -8.11 -11.92
C ILE A 767 -36.05 -7.99 -11.09
N PRO A 768 -36.61 -9.12 -10.59
CA PRO A 768 -37.76 -9.06 -9.70
C PRO A 768 -37.33 -8.44 -8.37
N TYR A 769 -38.00 -7.37 -7.99
CA TYR A 769 -37.69 -6.56 -6.82
C TYR A 769 -38.87 -6.53 -5.87
N LEU A 770 -38.72 -7.17 -4.71
CA LEU A 770 -39.71 -7.10 -3.64
C LEU A 770 -39.65 -5.72 -2.99
N HIS A 771 -40.71 -4.94 -3.13
CA HIS A 771 -40.78 -3.57 -2.65
C HIS A 771 -41.01 -3.53 -1.12
N PRO A 772 -40.19 -2.80 -0.35
CA PRO A 772 -40.21 -2.86 1.11
C PRO A 772 -41.41 -2.16 1.77
N ALA A 773 -42.26 -1.49 0.99
CA ALA A 773 -43.37 -0.73 1.54
C ALA A 773 -44.45 -1.59 2.22
N CYS A 774 -44.62 -2.84 1.76
CA CYS A 774 -45.41 -3.85 2.46
C CYS A 774 -44.95 -5.23 2.02
N MET A 775 -44.21 -5.92 2.90
CA MET A 775 -43.75 -7.29 2.63
C MET A 775 -43.63 -8.12 3.90
N LEU A 776 -44.01 -9.39 3.82
CA LEU A 776 -43.80 -10.39 4.86
C LEU A 776 -42.64 -11.30 4.43
N VAL A 777 -41.60 -11.39 5.25
CA VAL A 777 -40.36 -12.13 4.92
C VAL A 777 -40.07 -13.22 5.92
N ASN A 778 -39.36 -14.26 5.51
CA ASN A 778 -38.72 -15.21 6.42
C ASN A 778 -37.29 -14.74 6.71
N VAL A 779 -37.00 -14.37 7.95
CA VAL A 779 -35.70 -13.75 8.30
C VAL A 779 -34.55 -14.74 8.26
N GLU A 780 -34.78 -16.03 8.54
CA GLU A 780 -33.77 -17.08 8.40
C GLU A 780 -33.36 -17.28 6.94
N VAL A 781 -34.32 -17.21 6.00
CA VAL A 781 -34.02 -17.24 4.56
C VAL A 781 -33.34 -15.95 4.15
N MET A 782 -33.82 -14.80 4.62
CA MET A 782 -33.26 -13.50 4.29
C MET A 782 -31.78 -13.36 4.66
N ARG A 783 -31.37 -13.89 5.82
CA ARG A 783 -29.96 -13.88 6.30
C ARG A 783 -28.99 -14.70 5.43
N GLN A 784 -29.49 -15.57 4.57
CA GLN A 784 -28.66 -16.37 3.64
C GLN A 784 -28.24 -15.57 2.41
N TRP A 785 -28.84 -14.39 2.20
CA TRP A 785 -28.58 -13.51 1.06
C TRP A 785 -27.96 -12.19 1.52
N PRO A 786 -27.33 -11.42 0.61
CA PRO A 786 -26.77 -10.12 0.95
C PRO A 786 -27.80 -9.22 1.64
N MET A 787 -27.40 -8.63 2.77
CA MET A 787 -28.30 -7.79 3.57
C MET A 787 -28.62 -6.47 2.84
N PRO A 788 -29.75 -5.81 3.17
CA PRO A 788 -30.10 -4.52 2.59
C PRO A 788 -29.11 -3.44 3.04
N ILE A 789 -28.41 -2.78 2.12
CA ILE A 789 -27.28 -1.88 2.45
C ILE A 789 -27.31 -0.49 1.77
N LYS A 790 -28.25 -0.21 0.86
CA LYS A 790 -28.26 1.05 0.06
C LYS A 790 -29.41 2.00 0.42
N HIS A 791 -29.22 3.30 0.13
CA HIS A 791 -30.29 4.31 0.00
C HIS A 791 -31.02 4.13 -1.35
N GLY A 792 -32.34 4.30 -1.38
CA GLY A 792 -33.15 4.20 -2.62
C GLY A 792 -33.87 2.86 -2.75
N ALA A 793 -33.36 1.94 -3.57
CA ALA A 793 -33.85 0.56 -3.67
C ALA A 793 -33.07 -0.34 -2.69
N PRO A 794 -33.42 -0.35 -1.38
CA PRO A 794 -32.59 -0.94 -0.32
C PRO A 794 -32.30 -2.43 -0.51
N LEU A 795 -33.22 -3.15 -1.16
CA LEU A 795 -33.10 -4.58 -1.39
C LEU A 795 -32.34 -4.94 -2.68
N LEU A 796 -31.92 -3.96 -3.48
CA LEU A 796 -31.43 -4.22 -4.84
C LEU A 796 -30.23 -5.19 -4.87
N PRO A 797 -29.22 -5.10 -3.98
CA PRO A 797 -28.14 -6.09 -3.93
C PRO A 797 -28.64 -7.51 -3.62
N ALA A 798 -29.61 -7.66 -2.73
CA ALA A 798 -30.22 -8.95 -2.39
C ALA A 798 -31.00 -9.53 -3.56
N MET A 799 -31.79 -8.68 -4.24
CA MET A 799 -32.62 -9.07 -5.39
C MET A 799 -31.76 -9.43 -6.61
N ILE A 800 -30.65 -8.71 -6.85
CA ILE A 800 -29.65 -9.06 -7.87
C ILE A 800 -29.07 -10.45 -7.57
N ALA A 801 -28.67 -10.71 -6.32
CA ALA A 801 -28.09 -11.98 -5.94
C ALA A 801 -29.08 -13.14 -6.10
N LEU A 802 -30.33 -12.97 -5.68
CA LEU A 802 -31.42 -13.93 -5.88
C LEU A 802 -31.67 -14.20 -7.37
N HIS A 803 -31.73 -13.15 -8.18
CA HIS A 803 -31.96 -13.26 -9.63
C HIS A 803 -30.81 -13.97 -10.35
N GLN A 804 -29.56 -13.62 -10.05
CA GLN A 804 -28.37 -14.26 -10.61
C GLN A 804 -28.26 -15.74 -10.20
N ALA A 805 -28.75 -16.10 -9.01
CA ALA A 805 -28.82 -17.48 -8.56
C ALA A 805 -30.01 -18.26 -9.15
N GLY A 806 -30.85 -17.65 -9.99
CA GLY A 806 -32.05 -18.28 -10.54
C GLY A 806 -33.14 -18.53 -9.49
N ALA A 807 -33.06 -17.91 -8.31
CA ALA A 807 -33.92 -18.14 -7.16
C ALA A 807 -35.11 -17.14 -7.10
N GLY A 808 -35.55 -16.63 -8.25
CA GLY A 808 -36.65 -15.65 -8.33
C GLY A 808 -37.99 -16.21 -7.82
N ASN A 809 -38.15 -17.54 -7.79
CA ASN A 809 -39.31 -18.24 -7.24
C ASN A 809 -39.42 -18.14 -5.70
N LEU A 810 -38.39 -17.64 -5.01
CA LEU A 810 -38.44 -17.36 -3.57
C LEU A 810 -39.22 -16.06 -3.24
N LEU A 811 -39.61 -15.30 -4.26
CA LEU A 811 -40.42 -14.10 -4.15
C LEU A 811 -41.80 -14.34 -4.75
N LEU A 812 -42.85 -13.82 -4.12
CA LEU A 812 -44.20 -13.84 -4.68
C LEU A 812 -44.86 -12.47 -4.57
N GLY A 813 -45.33 -11.98 -5.73
CA GLY A 813 -46.19 -10.81 -5.82
C GLY A 813 -47.61 -11.15 -5.39
N VAL A 814 -48.19 -10.39 -4.47
CA VAL A 814 -49.58 -10.53 -4.03
C VAL A 814 -50.44 -9.45 -4.69
N ASP A 815 -51.44 -9.87 -5.46
CA ASP A 815 -52.18 -8.98 -6.36
C ASP A 815 -52.82 -7.78 -5.65
N TRP A 816 -53.49 -8.00 -4.51
CA TRP A 816 -54.13 -6.91 -3.79
C TRP A 816 -53.12 -5.89 -3.26
N VAL A 817 -51.88 -6.30 -2.95
CA VAL A 817 -50.81 -5.38 -2.51
C VAL A 817 -50.40 -4.51 -3.68
N ARG A 818 -50.22 -5.08 -4.88
CA ARG A 818 -49.93 -4.28 -6.08
C ARG A 818 -51.06 -3.28 -6.36
N ASP A 819 -52.31 -3.72 -6.24
CA ASP A 819 -53.49 -2.92 -6.59
C ASP A 819 -53.73 -1.80 -5.56
N ASP A 820 -53.53 -2.04 -4.26
CA ASP A 820 -53.64 -1.05 -3.18
C ASP A 820 -52.55 0.04 -3.24
N PHE A 821 -51.37 -0.31 -3.78
CA PHE A 821 -50.25 0.63 -3.99
C PHE A 821 -50.25 1.28 -5.39
N SER A 822 -51.22 0.99 -6.25
CA SER A 822 -51.31 1.57 -7.59
C SER A 822 -51.74 3.06 -7.56
N ARG A 823 -51.52 3.80 -8.67
CA ARG A 823 -51.86 5.23 -8.76
C ARG A 823 -53.37 5.52 -8.75
N GLU A 824 -54.20 4.55 -9.14
CA GLU A 824 -55.67 4.60 -9.07
C GLU A 824 -56.19 3.36 -8.32
N PRO A 825 -56.03 3.31 -6.98
CA PRO A 825 -56.12 2.06 -6.24
C PRO A 825 -57.57 1.59 -6.02
N GLN A 826 -57.82 0.30 -6.26
CA GLN A 826 -59.04 -0.37 -5.82
C GLN A 826 -58.87 -0.87 -4.37
N ARG A 827 -58.82 0.05 -3.40
CA ARG A 827 -58.38 -0.21 -2.02
C ARG A 827 -59.08 -1.41 -1.34
N HIS A 828 -58.34 -2.51 -1.18
CA HIS A 828 -58.74 -3.76 -0.56
C HIS A 828 -58.55 -3.71 0.96
N TYR A 829 -57.30 -3.51 1.42
CA TYR A 829 -56.93 -3.59 2.84
C TYR A 829 -56.14 -2.41 3.37
N ILE A 830 -55.25 -1.81 2.57
CA ILE A 830 -54.35 -0.75 3.02
C ILE A 830 -54.37 0.44 2.07
N LYS A 831 -53.91 1.58 2.58
CA LYS A 831 -53.79 2.84 1.87
C LYS A 831 -52.36 3.32 1.96
N HIS A 832 -51.78 3.66 0.82
CA HIS A 832 -50.46 4.27 0.71
C HIS A 832 -50.55 5.44 -0.27
N ASP A 833 -50.46 6.67 0.25
CA ASP A 833 -50.71 7.88 -0.56
C ASP A 833 -49.48 8.34 -1.36
N TRP A 834 -48.39 7.55 -1.37
CA TRP A 834 -47.09 7.93 -1.93
C TRP A 834 -46.62 9.31 -1.44
N GLN A 835 -47.04 9.70 -0.24
CA GLN A 835 -46.61 10.92 0.45
C GLN A 835 -45.40 10.65 1.35
N GLY A 836 -44.59 9.65 0.98
CA GLY A 836 -43.44 9.21 1.76
C GLY A 836 -42.59 10.40 2.18
N THR A 837 -41.94 10.27 3.33
CA THR A 837 -41.25 11.38 4.01
C THR A 837 -40.37 12.21 3.07
N VAL A 838 -39.71 11.55 2.10
CA VAL A 838 -38.86 12.16 1.07
C VAL A 838 -39.58 13.23 0.24
N ILE A 839 -40.85 13.03 -0.11
CA ILE A 839 -41.64 13.98 -0.91
C ILE A 839 -42.11 15.15 -0.02
N ARG A 840 -42.42 14.90 1.25
CA ARG A 840 -42.86 15.93 2.21
C ARG A 840 -41.71 16.83 2.70
N THR A 841 -40.50 16.31 2.82
CA THR A 841 -39.33 17.06 3.31
C THR A 841 -38.50 17.73 2.21
N GLY A 842 -38.96 17.76 0.95
CA GLY A 842 -38.30 18.51 -0.13
C GLY A 842 -37.32 17.73 -1.03
N GLY A 843 -37.39 16.39 -1.02
CA GLY A 843 -36.51 15.51 -1.78
C GLY A 843 -35.43 14.88 -0.91
N TYR A 844 -34.64 13.96 -1.49
CA TYR A 844 -33.45 13.39 -0.87
C TYR A 844 -32.41 14.50 -0.64
N HIS A 845 -32.60 15.28 0.42
CA HIS A 845 -31.61 16.21 0.89
C HIS A 845 -30.46 15.38 1.45
N TYR A 846 -29.42 15.28 0.63
CA TYR A 846 -28.07 15.06 1.06
C TYR A 846 -27.74 16.09 2.14
N ASP A 847 -27.90 15.72 3.41
CA ASP A 847 -26.93 16.15 4.39
C ASP A 847 -25.66 15.33 4.10
N LEU A 848 -24.90 15.88 3.15
CA LEU A 848 -23.45 15.76 3.10
C LEU A 848 -22.93 15.76 4.54
N PRO A 849 -21.97 14.88 4.89
CA PRO A 849 -21.45 14.76 6.24
C PRO A 849 -21.11 16.14 6.79
N SER A 850 -21.82 16.60 7.82
CA SER A 850 -21.35 17.76 8.58
C SER A 850 -20.02 17.35 9.21
N ALA A 851 -19.01 18.17 8.99
CA ALA A 851 -17.63 17.89 9.38
C ALA A 851 -17.51 17.23 10.78
N SER A 852 -16.80 16.09 10.80
CA SER A 852 -16.18 15.41 11.96
C SER A 852 -17.06 14.60 12.93
N THR A 853 -17.48 13.39 12.51
CA THR A 853 -17.44 12.19 13.40
C THR A 853 -16.06 11.50 13.37
N GLU A 854 -15.13 12.02 12.56
CA GLU A 854 -13.71 11.68 12.69
C GLU A 854 -13.17 12.25 14.00
N ILE A 855 -13.02 11.35 14.97
CA ILE A 855 -12.24 11.62 16.17
C ILE A 855 -10.78 11.89 15.78
N ASN A 856 -10.15 12.85 16.45
CA ASN A 856 -8.73 13.13 16.26
C ASN A 856 -7.90 11.95 16.83
N ALA A 857 -7.60 10.96 15.99
CA ALA A 857 -6.92 9.72 16.41
C ALA A 857 -5.52 9.96 17.01
N ASP A 858 -4.82 10.98 16.56
CA ASP A 858 -3.50 11.36 17.08
C ASP A 858 -3.63 11.95 18.49
N LEU A 859 -4.62 12.83 18.69
CA LEU A 859 -4.96 13.37 20.00
C LEU A 859 -5.40 12.23 20.95
N LEU A 860 -6.19 11.25 20.48
CA LEU A 860 -6.58 10.06 21.24
C LEU A 860 -5.40 9.18 21.68
N ASN A 861 -4.36 9.06 20.85
CA ASN A 861 -3.16 8.29 21.18
C ASN A 861 -2.27 9.00 22.21
N LEU A 862 -2.37 10.32 22.32
CA LEU A 862 -1.57 11.14 23.23
C LEU A 862 -2.23 11.33 24.61
N VAL A 863 -3.54 11.08 24.74
CA VAL A 863 -4.20 11.02 26.05
C VAL A 863 -3.69 9.81 26.84
N PRO A 864 -3.18 9.97 28.07
CA PRO A 864 -2.64 8.85 28.84
C PRO A 864 -3.70 7.79 29.12
N VAL A 865 -3.44 6.53 28.76
CA VAL A 865 -4.33 5.39 29.08
C VAL A 865 -4.41 5.08 30.58
N THR A 866 -3.54 5.69 31.38
CA THR A 866 -3.53 5.57 32.85
C THR A 866 -4.30 6.69 33.55
N ALA A 867 -4.79 7.71 32.81
CA ALA A 867 -5.56 8.80 33.41
C ALA A 867 -6.89 8.24 33.96
N ARG A 868 -7.16 8.50 35.24
CA ARG A 868 -8.40 8.06 35.89
C ARG A 868 -9.48 9.11 35.79
N LYS A 869 -9.12 10.38 35.72
CA LYS A 869 -10.05 11.50 35.55
C LYS A 869 -9.66 12.34 34.34
N VAL A 870 -10.51 12.29 33.31
CA VAL A 870 -10.29 12.98 32.03
C VAL A 870 -11.39 13.99 31.78
N VAL A 871 -10.99 15.18 31.34
CA VAL A 871 -11.91 16.28 31.04
C VAL A 871 -11.74 16.71 29.58
N GLU A 872 -12.82 16.73 28.83
CA GLU A 872 -12.83 17.16 27.43
C GLU A 872 -13.63 18.44 27.26
N LEU A 873 -13.01 19.48 26.68
CA LEU A 873 -13.66 20.73 26.35
C LEU A 873 -14.08 20.75 24.88
N GLY A 874 -15.36 20.97 24.61
CA GLY A 874 -15.95 20.90 23.28
C GLY A 874 -16.13 19.46 22.82
N CYS A 875 -16.71 18.61 23.70
CA CYS A 875 -16.81 17.16 23.47
C CYS A 875 -17.77 16.75 22.35
N ARG A 876 -18.46 17.70 21.70
CA ARG A 876 -19.40 17.48 20.58
C ARG A 876 -20.40 16.39 20.93
N ASP A 877 -20.49 15.34 20.11
CA ASP A 877 -21.38 14.20 20.29
C ASP A 877 -20.82 13.12 21.23
N GLY A 878 -19.69 13.35 21.90
CA GLY A 878 -19.03 12.39 22.77
C GLY A 878 -18.33 11.23 22.05
N SER A 879 -18.18 11.30 20.72
CA SER A 879 -17.47 10.27 19.94
C SER A 879 -16.03 10.04 20.43
N PHE A 880 -15.34 11.11 20.85
CA PHE A 880 -13.99 10.99 21.40
C PHE A 880 -13.97 10.30 22.76
N ALA A 881 -14.88 10.67 23.67
CA ALA A 881 -15.08 9.99 24.96
C ALA A 881 -15.35 8.48 24.78
N LYS A 882 -16.24 8.12 23.85
CA LYS A 882 -16.53 6.71 23.50
C LYS A 882 -15.27 5.96 23.07
N ALA A 883 -14.47 6.58 22.19
CA ALA A 883 -13.25 5.97 21.68
C ALA A 883 -12.15 5.84 22.76
N TYR A 884 -12.03 6.82 23.65
CA TYR A 884 -11.08 6.77 24.76
C TYR A 884 -11.48 5.72 25.80
N ARG A 885 -12.76 5.67 26.18
CA ARG A 885 -13.26 4.68 27.16
C ARG A 885 -13.19 3.25 26.65
N ALA A 886 -13.23 3.02 25.33
CA ALA A 886 -12.93 1.71 24.77
C ALA A 886 -11.50 1.23 25.10
N ARG A 887 -10.55 2.16 25.31
CA ARG A 887 -9.15 1.89 25.66
C ARG A 887 -8.90 1.95 27.17
N ASN A 888 -9.70 2.74 27.89
CA ASN A 888 -9.64 2.87 29.34
C ASN A 888 -11.06 2.90 29.95
N PRO A 889 -11.71 1.74 30.13
CA PRO A 889 -13.10 1.67 30.60
C PRO A 889 -13.29 2.19 32.03
N LEU A 890 -12.21 2.29 32.80
CA LEU A 890 -12.20 2.72 34.20
C LEU A 890 -11.98 4.23 34.37
N ALA A 891 -11.76 4.97 33.29
CA ALA A 891 -11.67 6.42 33.34
C ALA A 891 -13.03 7.04 33.67
N ASN A 892 -13.04 7.96 34.64
CA ASN A 892 -14.12 8.90 34.86
C ASN A 892 -13.96 10.06 33.86
N TYR A 893 -14.84 10.06 32.85
CA TYR A 893 -14.78 10.96 31.71
C TYR A 893 -15.83 12.07 31.82
N THR A 894 -15.39 13.32 31.90
CA THR A 894 -16.26 14.50 31.95
C THR A 894 -16.19 15.29 30.65
N GLY A 895 -17.30 15.42 29.95
CA GLY A 895 -17.44 16.31 28.79
C GLY A 895 -17.96 17.70 29.19
N ILE A 896 -17.51 18.74 28.48
CA ILE A 896 -18.02 20.10 28.60
C ILE A 896 -18.39 20.55 27.19
N GLU A 897 -19.66 20.86 26.95
CA GLU A 897 -20.16 21.25 25.63
C GLU A 897 -21.20 22.36 25.75
N ALA A 898 -21.04 23.44 25.00
CA ALA A 898 -21.92 24.59 25.07
C ALA A 898 -23.21 24.37 24.28
N ASP A 899 -23.15 23.67 23.15
CA ASP A 899 -24.33 23.37 22.33
C ASP A 899 -25.19 22.30 23.05
N PRO A 900 -26.45 22.61 23.43
CA PRO A 900 -27.30 21.68 24.14
C PRO A 900 -27.56 20.36 23.40
N ALA A 901 -27.65 20.39 22.06
CA ALA A 901 -27.90 19.20 21.26
C ALA A 901 -26.68 18.28 21.24
N LEU A 902 -25.49 18.85 21.10
CA LEU A 902 -24.23 18.10 21.16
C LEU A 902 -23.98 17.59 22.60
N ALA A 903 -24.15 18.43 23.61
CA ALA A 903 -24.02 18.03 25.01
C ALA A 903 -24.95 16.87 25.35
N GLN A 904 -26.19 16.88 24.85
CA GLN A 904 -27.12 15.77 25.01
C GLN A 904 -26.65 14.50 24.28
N ALA A 905 -26.13 14.63 23.06
CA ALA A 905 -25.57 13.53 22.29
C ALA A 905 -24.33 12.91 22.96
N ALA A 906 -23.53 13.69 23.70
CA ALA A 906 -22.35 13.20 24.41
C ALA A 906 -22.66 12.42 25.71
N ARG A 907 -23.83 12.61 26.33
CA ARG A 907 -24.20 12.00 27.63
C ARG A 907 -24.08 10.47 27.67
N PRO A 908 -24.42 9.69 26.62
CA PRO A 908 -24.26 8.23 26.62
C PRO A 908 -22.80 7.76 26.60
N HIS A 909 -21.85 8.67 26.37
CA HIS A 909 -20.45 8.34 26.14
C HIS A 909 -19.54 8.84 27.27
N CYS A 910 -19.94 9.89 27.98
CA CYS A 910 -19.26 10.43 29.16
C CYS A 910 -19.90 9.92 30.46
N ASP A 911 -19.14 9.92 31.56
CA ASP A 911 -19.71 9.67 32.90
C ASP A 911 -20.44 10.91 33.42
N PHE A 912 -20.01 12.10 32.98
CA PHE A 912 -20.69 13.36 33.24
C PHE A 912 -20.55 14.32 32.06
N VAL A 913 -21.59 15.11 31.77
CA VAL A 913 -21.52 16.19 30.77
C VAL A 913 -22.07 17.48 31.35
N PHE A 914 -21.25 18.53 31.35
CA PHE A 914 -21.70 19.90 31.59
C PHE A 914 -22.15 20.52 30.28
N ASN A 915 -23.43 20.91 30.21
CA ASN A 915 -23.89 21.80 29.16
C ASN A 915 -23.67 23.25 29.60
N ASP A 916 -22.43 23.73 29.48
CA ASP A 916 -22.05 25.06 29.95
C ASP A 916 -20.93 25.64 29.07
N HIS A 917 -20.88 26.97 28.99
CA HIS A 917 -19.75 27.68 28.43
C HIS A 917 -18.65 27.79 29.49
N ILE A 918 -17.50 27.17 29.25
CA ILE A 918 -16.40 27.09 30.23
C ILE A 918 -15.94 28.44 30.80
N GLU A 919 -16.08 29.52 30.03
CA GLU A 919 -15.71 30.89 30.44
C GLU A 919 -16.69 31.48 31.48
N HIS A 920 -17.92 30.98 31.53
CA HIS A 920 -18.96 31.38 32.48
C HIS A 920 -19.26 30.33 33.55
N ALA A 921 -18.53 29.20 33.52
CA ALA A 921 -18.77 28.08 34.40
C ALA A 921 -18.60 28.42 35.89
N GLY A 922 -19.65 28.12 36.66
CA GLY A 922 -19.73 28.34 38.10
C GLY A 922 -18.79 27.43 38.92
N ALA A 923 -18.72 27.67 40.24
CA ALA A 923 -17.83 26.93 41.15
C ALA A 923 -18.05 25.41 41.11
N GLU A 924 -19.29 24.96 40.91
CA GLU A 924 -19.67 23.55 40.83
C GLU A 924 -18.91 22.77 39.75
N LEU A 925 -18.79 23.34 38.54
CA LEU A 925 -18.02 22.72 37.45
C LEU A 925 -16.55 22.58 37.86
N TRP A 926 -15.97 23.65 38.39
CA TRP A 926 -14.54 23.68 38.75
C TRP A 926 -14.21 22.76 39.92
N ASP A 927 -15.14 22.60 40.87
CA ASP A 927 -15.02 21.61 41.94
C ASP A 927 -15.15 20.18 41.41
N HIS A 928 -16.05 19.94 40.45
CA HIS A 928 -16.20 18.62 39.82
C HIS A 928 -14.96 18.22 39.03
N VAL A 929 -14.34 19.12 38.27
CA VAL A 929 -13.16 18.80 37.44
C VAL A 929 -11.82 18.90 38.19
N ARG A 930 -11.84 19.35 39.46
CA ARG A 930 -10.64 19.47 40.30
C ARG A 930 -9.88 18.15 40.41
N GLY A 931 -8.56 18.20 40.29
CA GLY A 931 -7.69 17.03 40.32
C GLY A 931 -7.81 16.12 39.10
N ALA A 932 -8.26 16.63 37.94
CA ALA A 932 -8.20 15.87 36.70
C ALA A 932 -6.76 15.48 36.37
N ASP A 933 -6.55 14.24 35.91
CA ASP A 933 -5.24 13.75 35.47
C ASP A 933 -4.91 14.24 34.06
N CYS A 934 -5.94 14.44 33.23
CA CYS A 934 -5.77 14.89 31.87
C CYS A 934 -6.90 15.80 31.38
N TRP A 935 -6.54 16.88 30.67
CA TRP A 935 -7.47 17.70 29.90
C TRP A 935 -7.25 17.51 28.40
N VAL A 936 -8.33 17.44 27.65
CA VAL A 936 -8.38 17.22 26.21
C VAL A 936 -9.03 18.44 25.56
N LEU A 937 -8.28 19.11 24.67
CA LEU A 937 -8.67 20.38 24.04
C LEU A 937 -8.52 20.26 22.52
N ASP A 938 -9.53 19.73 21.82
CA ASP A 938 -9.52 19.57 20.35
C ASP A 938 -10.10 20.80 19.64
N GLU A 939 -9.23 21.67 19.14
CA GLU A 939 -9.57 22.96 18.50
C GLU A 939 -10.43 23.90 19.38
N ALA A 940 -10.49 23.63 20.70
CA ALA A 940 -11.35 24.34 21.63
C ALA A 940 -10.85 25.75 21.95
N LEU A 941 -9.53 25.91 22.15
CA LEU A 941 -8.93 27.20 22.52
C LEU A 941 -9.08 28.27 21.43
N GLU A 942 -9.34 27.88 20.18
CA GLU A 942 -9.60 28.81 19.07
C GLU A 942 -10.96 29.51 19.17
N LYS A 943 -11.87 28.98 20.01
CA LYS A 943 -13.27 29.41 20.16
C LYS A 943 -13.52 30.19 21.47
N VAL A 944 -12.55 30.19 22.37
CA VAL A 944 -12.58 30.84 23.69
C VAL A 944 -12.15 32.31 23.56
N ASP A 945 -12.77 33.20 24.35
CA ASP A 945 -12.41 34.63 24.37
C ASP A 945 -11.02 34.84 24.99
N ASP A 946 -10.71 34.20 26.12
CA ASP A 946 -9.39 34.27 26.77
C ASP A 946 -8.78 32.89 27.09
N PRO A 947 -8.03 32.28 26.14
CA PRO A 947 -7.41 30.99 26.35
C PRO A 947 -6.27 31.01 27.40
N TRP A 948 -5.63 32.15 27.66
CA TRP A 948 -4.58 32.26 28.70
C TRP A 948 -5.17 32.13 30.09
N SER A 949 -6.24 32.87 30.37
CA SER A 949 -6.95 32.79 31.65
C SER A 949 -7.55 31.39 31.87
N LEU A 950 -8.09 30.77 30.82
CA LEU A 950 -8.60 29.40 30.88
C LEU A 950 -7.48 28.40 31.21
N LEU A 951 -6.33 28.47 30.52
CA LEU A 951 -5.20 27.58 30.79
C LEU A 951 -4.63 27.81 32.20
N HIS A 952 -4.55 29.05 32.70
CA HIS A 952 -4.15 29.32 34.08
C HIS A 952 -5.13 28.70 35.09
N LYS A 953 -6.43 28.75 34.80
CA LYS A 953 -7.47 28.13 35.63
C LYS A 953 -7.41 26.61 35.58
N ILE A 954 -7.14 26.00 34.42
CA ILE A 954 -6.86 24.56 34.31
C ILE A 954 -5.61 24.21 35.11
N ARG A 955 -4.52 24.96 34.97
CA ARG A 955 -3.25 24.75 35.68
C ARG A 955 -3.39 24.75 37.21
N THR A 956 -4.29 25.58 37.74
CA THR A 956 -4.54 25.66 39.19
C THR A 956 -5.49 24.59 39.72
N ASN A 957 -6.19 23.87 38.85
CA ASN A 957 -7.18 22.84 39.21
C ASN A 957 -6.82 21.42 38.74
N ILE A 958 -5.83 21.25 37.85
CA ILE A 958 -5.33 19.96 37.40
C ILE A 958 -4.49 19.28 38.49
N ALA A 959 -4.44 17.94 38.49
CA ALA A 959 -3.62 17.19 39.43
C ALA A 959 -2.11 17.52 39.26
N PRO A 960 -1.28 17.43 40.32
CA PRO A 960 0.17 17.55 40.17
C PRO A 960 0.72 16.53 39.17
N GLY A 961 1.45 17.02 38.15
CA GLY A 961 1.94 16.17 37.05
C GLY A 961 0.86 15.79 36.01
N GLY A 962 -0.34 16.36 36.13
CA GLY A 962 -1.41 16.21 35.16
C GLY A 962 -1.05 16.84 33.81
N LYS A 963 -1.70 16.32 32.76
CA LYS A 963 -1.37 16.65 31.36
C LYS A 963 -2.51 17.38 30.67
N ILE A 964 -2.16 18.28 29.77
CA ILE A 964 -3.10 18.82 28.79
C ILE A 964 -2.67 18.33 27.41
N VAL A 965 -3.64 17.82 26.64
CA VAL A 965 -3.47 17.39 25.25
C VAL A 965 -4.30 18.32 24.38
N ILE A 966 -3.63 19.02 23.47
CA ILE A 966 -4.22 20.14 22.74
C ILE A 966 -4.01 19.94 21.24
N ALA A 967 -5.05 20.10 20.43
CA ALA A 967 -4.94 20.27 18.99
C ALA A 967 -5.30 21.71 18.59
N LEU A 968 -4.43 22.35 17.82
CA LEU A 968 -4.62 23.72 17.32
C LEU A 968 -4.27 23.79 15.83
N ARG A 969 -5.11 24.46 15.04
CA ARG A 969 -4.76 24.72 13.63
C ARG A 969 -3.63 25.73 13.53
N ASN A 970 -2.76 25.49 12.55
CA ASN A 970 -1.62 26.34 12.29
C ASN A 970 -1.98 27.42 11.26
N PHE A 971 -2.10 28.65 11.73
CA PHE A 971 -2.37 29.81 10.87
C PHE A 971 -1.17 30.20 9.99
N GLN A 972 0.02 29.64 10.26
CA GLN A 972 1.21 29.77 9.41
C GLN A 972 1.21 28.77 8.24
N HIS A 973 0.23 27.88 8.12
CA HIS A 973 0.18 26.91 7.02
C HIS A 973 0.26 27.57 5.64
N TRP A 974 0.97 26.95 4.69
CA TRP A 974 1.25 27.54 3.38
C TRP A 974 -0.01 27.98 2.63
N SER A 975 -1.10 27.21 2.75
CA SER A 975 -2.37 27.52 2.05
C SER A 975 -3.07 28.75 2.63
N MET A 976 -2.89 29.04 3.93
CA MET A 976 -3.39 30.26 4.56
C MET A 976 -2.57 31.47 4.12
N GLN A 977 -1.25 31.34 4.10
CA GLN A 977 -0.36 32.39 3.58
C GLN A 977 -0.64 32.69 2.09
N ALA A 978 -0.90 31.66 1.28
CA ALA A 978 -1.29 31.81 -0.11
C ALA A 978 -2.60 32.60 -0.28
N ARG A 979 -3.62 32.30 0.54
CA ARG A 979 -4.92 33.01 0.55
C ARG A 979 -4.76 34.47 0.98
N LEU A 980 -3.97 34.73 2.02
CA LEU A 980 -3.65 36.08 2.47
C LEU A 980 -2.95 36.90 1.37
N ASN A 981 -2.03 36.29 0.63
CA ASN A 981 -1.32 36.95 -0.48
C ASN A 981 -2.24 37.37 -1.63
N VAL A 982 -3.37 36.70 -1.83
CA VAL A 982 -4.36 37.04 -2.86
C VAL A 982 -5.58 37.78 -2.30
N GLY A 983 -5.56 38.15 -1.01
CA GLY A 983 -6.66 38.85 -0.34
C GLY A 983 -7.92 38.01 -0.09
N ASP A 984 -7.82 36.67 -0.16
CA ASP A 984 -8.95 35.76 0.01
C ASP A 984 -9.14 35.33 1.48
N MET A 985 -9.61 36.27 2.31
CA MET A 985 -9.92 36.06 3.73
C MET A 985 -11.42 36.10 4.01
N ARG A 986 -12.16 35.12 3.48
CA ARG A 986 -13.60 35.01 3.67
C ARG A 986 -13.93 34.20 4.94
N TYR A 987 -15.02 34.56 5.62
CA TYR A 987 -15.59 33.76 6.70
C TYR A 987 -16.75 32.89 6.19
N GLY A 988 -16.77 31.60 6.52
CA GLY A 988 -17.82 30.65 6.09
C GLY A 988 -17.29 29.49 5.23
N ALA A 989 -18.16 28.85 4.45
CA ALA A 989 -17.82 27.67 3.65
C ALA A 989 -16.65 27.97 2.68
N GLY A 990 -15.52 27.28 2.89
CA GLY A 990 -14.28 27.47 2.12
C GLY A 990 -13.27 28.46 2.71
N GLY A 991 -13.59 29.14 3.83
CA GLY A 991 -12.75 30.16 4.48
C GLY A 991 -12.50 29.91 5.97
N ILE A 992 -12.34 30.98 6.77
CA ILE A 992 -12.23 30.86 8.24
C ILE A 992 -13.61 30.63 8.84
N GLU A 993 -13.72 29.64 9.72
CA GLU A 993 -14.98 29.35 10.40
C GLU A 993 -15.41 30.54 11.27
N LYS A 994 -16.67 30.98 11.14
CA LYS A 994 -17.19 32.16 11.86
C LYS A 994 -17.12 32.04 13.39
N SER A 995 -17.07 30.82 13.91
CA SER A 995 -16.99 30.51 15.33
C SER A 995 -15.57 30.67 15.91
N ARG A 996 -14.53 30.77 15.06
CA ARG A 996 -13.14 30.92 15.50
C ARG A 996 -12.81 32.38 15.83
N LYS A 997 -12.40 32.60 17.07
CA LYS A 997 -12.08 33.92 17.63
C LYS A 997 -10.58 34.20 17.68
N ARG A 998 -9.74 33.16 17.65
CA ARG A 998 -8.27 33.23 17.80
C ARG A 998 -7.57 32.41 16.73
N MET A 999 -6.47 32.94 16.22
CA MET A 999 -5.60 32.27 15.24
C MET A 999 -4.23 32.06 15.88
N PHE A 1000 -3.63 30.88 15.69
CA PHE A 1000 -2.37 30.52 16.33
C PHE A 1000 -1.31 30.16 15.29
N THR A 1001 -0.10 30.72 15.43
CA THR A 1001 1.12 30.17 14.81
C THR A 1001 1.86 29.34 15.84
N ARG A 1002 2.82 28.51 15.41
CA ARG A 1002 3.61 27.69 16.33
C ARG A 1002 4.23 28.52 17.46
N GLY A 1003 4.81 29.68 17.15
CA GLY A 1003 5.39 30.57 18.16
C GLY A 1003 4.39 31.01 19.23
N VAL A 1004 3.19 31.44 18.82
CA VAL A 1004 2.12 31.86 19.75
C VAL A 1004 1.65 30.69 20.62
N MET A 1005 1.57 29.48 20.07
CA MET A 1005 1.21 28.28 20.84
C MET A 1005 2.23 27.98 21.94
N LEU A 1006 3.52 28.03 21.62
CA LEU A 1006 4.62 27.78 22.57
C LEU A 1006 4.62 28.83 23.69
N GLU A 1007 4.49 30.10 23.32
CA GLU A 1007 4.47 31.23 24.27
C GLU A 1007 3.26 31.17 25.19
N MET A 1008 2.06 30.90 24.65
CA MET A 1008 0.82 30.79 25.43
C MET A 1008 0.92 29.69 26.51
N LEU A 1009 1.45 28.52 26.15
CA LEU A 1009 1.62 27.41 27.09
C LEU A 1009 2.63 27.76 28.19
N GLN A 1010 3.77 28.36 27.82
CA GLN A 1010 4.79 28.77 28.76
C GLN A 1010 4.25 29.82 29.75
N GLN A 1011 3.57 30.86 29.26
CA GLN A 1011 2.98 31.92 30.09
C GLN A 1011 1.89 31.39 31.03
N SER A 1012 1.17 30.35 30.60
CA SER A 1012 0.13 29.70 31.41
C SER A 1012 0.69 28.71 32.45
N GLY A 1013 2.00 28.50 32.49
CA GLY A 1013 2.67 27.62 33.46
C GLY A 1013 2.68 26.15 33.05
N PHE A 1014 2.69 25.87 31.74
CA PHE A 1014 2.86 24.53 31.19
C PHE A 1014 4.17 24.39 30.42
N GLN A 1015 4.78 23.21 30.49
CA GLN A 1015 5.94 22.82 29.70
C GLN A 1015 5.55 21.72 28.72
N ILE A 1016 5.98 21.84 27.47
CA ILE A 1016 5.69 20.83 26.44
C ILE A 1016 6.56 19.60 26.69
N SER A 1017 5.91 18.44 26.73
CA SER A 1017 6.52 17.14 27.00
C SER A 1017 6.50 16.20 25.79
N GLY A 1018 5.75 16.55 24.73
CA GLY A 1018 5.65 15.78 23.49
C GLY A 1018 4.61 16.36 22.55
N GLY A 1019 4.47 15.76 21.37
CA GLY A 1019 3.47 16.18 20.38
C GLY A 1019 3.73 15.61 18.99
N SER A 1020 2.83 15.92 18.07
CA SER A 1020 2.92 15.60 16.65
C SER A 1020 2.43 16.78 15.79
N ALA A 1021 2.83 16.77 14.52
CA ALA A 1021 2.40 17.73 13.52
C ALA A 1021 1.65 16.97 12.43
N ARG A 1022 0.47 17.45 12.03
CA ARG A 1022 -0.29 16.85 10.94
C ARG A 1022 0.08 17.55 9.64
N ILE A 1023 0.69 16.78 8.75
CA ILE A 1023 1.08 17.21 7.41
C ILE A 1023 0.28 16.37 6.41
N THR A 1024 -0.46 17.04 5.54
CA THR A 1024 -1.20 16.42 4.44
C THR A 1024 -0.40 16.62 3.16
N ASP A 1025 -0.40 15.61 2.29
CA ASP A 1025 0.27 15.74 1.00
C ASP A 1025 -0.64 16.46 0.01
N GLU A 1026 -0.27 17.70 -0.32
CA GLU A 1026 -1.08 18.61 -1.12
C GLU A 1026 -0.27 19.07 -2.34
N PRO A 1027 -0.69 18.74 -3.58
CA PRO A 1027 0.10 19.00 -4.79
C PRO A 1027 0.49 20.46 -5.02
N ALA A 1028 -0.28 21.41 -4.46
CA ALA A 1028 -0.02 22.84 -4.59
C ALA A 1028 1.05 23.38 -3.61
N ARG A 1029 1.43 22.62 -2.58
CA ARG A 1029 2.40 23.01 -1.53
C ARG A 1029 3.74 23.45 -2.13
N GLU A 1030 4.30 22.65 -3.03
CA GLU A 1030 5.64 22.86 -3.61
C GLU A 1030 5.77 24.19 -4.37
N LYS A 1031 4.64 24.79 -4.80
CA LYS A 1031 4.62 26.08 -5.49
C LYS A 1031 4.79 27.27 -4.54
N TYR A 1032 4.34 27.13 -3.28
CA TYR A 1032 4.29 28.24 -2.32
C TYR A 1032 5.44 28.23 -1.32
N LEU A 1033 6.03 27.07 -0.99
CA LEU A 1033 7.16 27.00 -0.06
C LEU A 1033 8.37 27.84 -0.49
N PRO A 1034 8.76 27.91 -1.79
CA PRO A 1034 9.83 28.80 -2.22
C PRO A 1034 9.51 30.29 -2.01
N ALA A 1035 8.26 30.70 -2.23
CA ALA A 1035 7.82 32.07 -2.00
C ALA A 1035 7.84 32.43 -0.51
N ILE A 1036 7.37 31.53 0.36
CA ILE A 1036 7.43 31.68 1.82
C ILE A 1036 8.87 31.81 2.29
N ARG A 1037 9.78 30.99 1.74
CA ARG A 1037 11.23 31.08 2.01
C ARG A 1037 11.79 32.46 1.67
N MET A 1038 11.45 32.98 0.49
CA MET A 1038 11.92 34.30 0.05
C MET A 1038 11.37 35.43 0.92
N MET A 1039 10.07 35.38 1.27
CA MET A 1039 9.45 36.39 2.14
C MET A 1039 10.04 36.38 3.55
N ALA A 1040 10.31 35.20 4.11
CA ALA A 1040 10.97 35.06 5.41
C ALA A 1040 12.38 35.64 5.40
N GLY A 1041 13.17 35.32 4.36
CA GLY A 1041 14.51 35.88 4.18
C GLY A 1041 14.52 37.41 4.04
N ALA A 1042 13.55 37.98 3.33
CA ALA A 1042 13.39 39.43 3.23
C ALA A 1042 12.98 40.08 4.56
N SER A 1043 12.30 39.34 5.44
CA SER A 1043 11.82 39.80 6.75
C SER A 1043 12.86 39.61 7.87
N GLY A 1044 14.04 39.06 7.58
CA GLY A 1044 15.08 38.77 8.56
C GLY A 1044 14.76 37.59 9.49
N VAL A 1045 13.75 36.80 9.17
CA VAL A 1045 13.35 35.57 9.89
C VAL A 1045 14.00 34.38 9.20
N ASP A 1046 14.34 33.33 9.96
CA ASP A 1046 14.95 32.12 9.44
C ASP A 1046 14.08 31.50 8.30
N PRO A 1047 14.58 31.50 7.04
CA PRO A 1047 13.82 31.02 5.89
C PRO A 1047 13.54 29.51 5.92
N VAL A 1048 14.36 28.73 6.61
CA VAL A 1048 14.20 27.29 6.74
C VAL A 1048 13.11 27.01 7.76
N MET A 1049 13.19 27.60 8.96
CA MET A 1049 12.14 27.45 9.97
C MET A 1049 10.79 27.98 9.48
N ALA A 1050 10.76 29.07 8.71
CA ALA A 1050 9.52 29.60 8.16
C ALA A 1050 8.84 28.65 7.17
N VAL A 1051 9.62 27.88 6.40
CA VAL A 1051 9.11 26.82 5.52
C VAL A 1051 8.65 25.63 6.32
N GLU A 1052 9.43 25.17 7.30
CA GLU A 1052 9.08 24.04 8.17
C GLU A 1052 7.80 24.30 8.96
N ASP A 1053 7.66 25.49 9.55
CA ASP A 1053 6.47 25.90 10.29
C ASP A 1053 5.26 26.17 9.38
N ALA A 1054 5.44 26.20 8.05
CA ALA A 1054 4.35 26.33 7.08
C ALA A 1054 3.80 24.98 6.58
N LEU A 1055 4.46 23.86 6.87
CA LEU A 1055 4.04 22.52 6.42
C LEU A 1055 2.86 21.93 7.22
N PRO A 1056 2.83 22.02 8.57
CA PRO A 1056 1.75 21.42 9.33
C PRO A 1056 0.49 22.26 9.23
N TRP A 1057 -0.65 21.65 8.95
CA TRP A 1057 -1.94 22.34 9.01
C TRP A 1057 -2.52 22.36 10.44
N GLN A 1058 -2.08 21.44 11.31
CA GLN A 1058 -2.47 21.34 12.72
C GLN A 1058 -1.30 20.82 13.57
N TYR A 1059 -1.13 21.38 14.76
CA TYR A 1059 -0.21 20.87 15.79
C TYR A 1059 -0.99 20.22 16.92
N ILE A 1060 -0.48 19.07 17.40
CA ILE A 1060 -1.04 18.35 18.54
C ILE A 1060 0.04 18.26 19.61
N MET A 1061 -0.19 18.83 20.79
CA MET A 1061 0.82 19.01 21.83
C MET A 1061 0.37 18.38 23.14
N VAL A 1062 1.31 17.77 23.85
CA VAL A 1062 1.15 17.30 25.23
C VAL A 1062 1.98 18.20 26.14
N ALA A 1063 1.33 18.92 27.04
CA ALA A 1063 2.01 19.75 28.02
C ALA A 1063 1.70 19.30 29.45
N VAL A 1064 2.69 19.42 30.32
CA VAL A 1064 2.64 19.10 31.75
C VAL A 1064 2.75 20.40 32.54
N THR A 1065 2.20 20.41 33.76
CA THR A 1065 2.40 21.54 34.68
C THR A 1065 3.89 21.75 34.95
N ALA A 1066 4.38 22.99 34.76
CA ALA A 1066 5.78 23.38 34.95
C ALA A 1066 6.23 23.33 36.41
#